data_AF-G3A4R9-F1
#
_entry.id   AF-G3A4R9-F1
#
_cell.length_a   1.000
_cell.length_b   1.000
_cell.length_c   1.000
_cell.angle_alpha   90.00
_cell.angle_beta   90.00
_cell.angle_gamma   90.00
#
_symmetry.space_group_name_H-M   'P 1'
#
loop_
_entity.id
_entity.type
_entity.pdbx_description
1 polymer ?
#
loop_
_entity_poly.entity_id
_entity_poly.type
_entity_poly.pdbx_seq_one_letter_code
_entity_poly.pdbx_strand_id
1 'polypeptide(L)'
;MTIWIVLLCIGALGLASMEAPALAWLAGTAAWLAALAWLGLAGPVATAALAIVLVLPALLLTLKPLRRALVTRPALAKFRAILPEMSQTERDAIEAGTVWWDAELFSGRPDWKRLRSAPAPRLTPEEQAFLDIQTEKLCELANDWESTQVWQDLSPEAWAYAKQAGFLGMIIPTEYGGKGFSAYAHSQVVMKLATRCSAAAVSVMVPNSLGPAELLLHYGTDAQKRHYLPRLARGEEIPCFALTNAYAGSDAAAIPDVGVVCRGMHEGQETLGLRVTWSKRYITLGPIATVLGLAFRAVDPDGLLGDDKEPGITCALIPTRHPGVNIGRRHWPLNAVFQNGPNWGTDVFIPIDWVIGGQAQVGRGWRMLMECLAAGRAISLPSSNVGMAKLAVRATGAYAAVRRQFRTPIGQFEGIQEALGRMGGNLYMMDAARRLSALAVDLGEKPSVISAIAKYHVTERARDVINDAMDIVGGKGICMGPHNFLARAYQQIPIAITVEGANIMTRCLIIFGQGVIRCHPYVLREMTAARRADAPENLRAFDVALFGHAAFIAGNLARALLHAASGGRAAAAPDAAPELRRYYRAVNRFSAALALLADVSMFTLGGTLKRRESLTGRLGDILSQLYLVCAVLKRFEDDGRPAEDAALAHWSVQDALARAYDALDGVLANFPNRATAGVLRALTFPFGAPYRRPADALSARVAKLVQTPGAARDRLVADSYCPGPEIDPIAYGEATFRLQPAVDAIEQRLKPAVRAGKLAPVPQSLPEFEAWAVQALAQHLIDEEEHTRLCDYARYGEHAVAVDDFPPDFNLLADLQRRKAALEALQAADRHAA
;
A
#
# COMPACT_ATOMS: atom_id res chain seq x y z
N MET A 1 36.12 -36.04 -23.90
CA MET A 1 35.18 -36.31 -22.79
C MET A 1 34.74 -35.04 -22.07
N THR A 2 35.65 -34.21 -21.55
CA THR A 2 35.33 -32.99 -20.77
C THR A 2 34.36 -32.03 -21.46
N ILE A 3 34.59 -31.71 -22.75
CA ILE A 3 33.70 -30.84 -23.53
C ILE A 3 32.28 -31.41 -23.62
N TRP A 4 32.12 -32.73 -23.74
CA TRP A 4 30.82 -33.39 -23.85
C TRP A 4 30.04 -33.39 -22.54
N ILE A 5 30.74 -33.52 -21.41
CA ILE A 5 30.16 -33.35 -20.08
C ILE A 5 29.71 -31.90 -19.89
N VAL A 6 30.51 -30.92 -20.31
CA VAL A 6 30.12 -29.50 -20.28
C VAL A 6 28.89 -29.25 -21.14
N LEU A 7 28.82 -29.80 -22.35
CA LEU A 7 27.64 -29.69 -23.22
C LEU A 7 26.40 -30.33 -22.60
N LEU A 8 26.53 -31.48 -21.91
CA LEU A 8 25.44 -32.09 -21.15
C LEU A 8 24.96 -31.17 -20.03
N CYS A 9 25.88 -30.59 -19.26
CA CYS A 9 25.55 -29.66 -18.17
C CYS A 9 24.87 -28.39 -18.71
N ILE A 10 25.36 -27.81 -19.81
CA ILE A 10 24.74 -26.64 -20.45
C ILE A 10 23.35 -26.98 -20.98
N GLY A 11 23.21 -28.12 -21.67
CA GLY A 11 21.92 -28.60 -22.19
C GLY A 11 20.92 -28.86 -21.06
N ALA A 12 21.35 -29.51 -19.98
CA ALA A 12 20.54 -29.73 -18.79
C ALA A 12 20.15 -28.41 -18.10
N LEU A 13 21.08 -27.46 -17.95
CA LEU A 13 20.79 -26.13 -17.39
C LEU A 13 19.76 -25.38 -18.25
N GLY A 14 19.89 -25.47 -19.58
CA GLY A 14 18.95 -24.91 -20.55
C GLY A 14 17.55 -25.50 -20.38
N LEU A 15 17.43 -26.84 -20.45
CA LEU A 15 16.17 -27.55 -20.27
C LEU A 15 15.52 -27.27 -18.90
N ALA A 16 16.31 -27.23 -17.83
CA ALA A 16 15.83 -26.88 -16.49
C ALA A 16 15.32 -25.43 -16.45
N SER A 17 16.10 -24.47 -16.97
CA SER A 17 15.73 -23.05 -16.95
C SER A 17 14.42 -22.74 -17.70
N MET A 18 14.06 -23.57 -18.67
CA MET A 18 12.81 -23.49 -19.43
C MET A 18 11.68 -24.34 -18.84
N GLU A 19 11.95 -25.08 -17.76
CA GLU A 19 11.01 -26.06 -17.15
C GLU A 19 10.49 -27.07 -18.18
N ALA A 20 11.41 -27.58 -19.02
CA ALA A 20 11.07 -28.46 -20.13
C ALA A 20 10.36 -29.75 -19.67
N PRO A 21 9.41 -30.28 -20.46
CA PRO A 21 8.68 -31.50 -20.10
C PRO A 21 9.61 -32.72 -20.05
N ALA A 22 9.24 -33.74 -19.29
CA ALA A 22 10.04 -34.96 -19.12
C ALA A 22 10.43 -35.64 -20.45
N LEU A 23 9.57 -35.54 -21.48
CA LEU A 23 9.87 -36.04 -22.82
C LEU A 23 11.06 -35.33 -23.47
N ALA A 24 11.20 -34.02 -23.27
CA ALA A 24 12.33 -33.26 -23.78
C ALA A 24 13.65 -33.66 -23.08
N TRP A 25 13.58 -33.95 -21.77
CA TRP A 25 14.72 -34.51 -21.02
C TRP A 25 15.11 -35.90 -21.52
N LEU A 26 14.14 -36.77 -21.79
CA LEU A 26 14.38 -38.11 -22.35
C LEU A 26 14.98 -38.01 -23.76
N ALA A 27 14.40 -37.19 -24.63
CA ALA A 27 14.89 -36.98 -25.99
C ALA A 27 16.30 -36.37 -25.99
N GLY A 28 16.55 -35.37 -25.15
CA GLY A 28 17.86 -34.71 -25.02
C GLY A 28 18.94 -35.66 -24.49
N THR A 29 18.64 -36.45 -23.46
CA THR A 29 19.59 -37.44 -22.92
C THR A 29 19.85 -38.58 -23.90
N ALA A 30 18.82 -39.08 -24.59
CA ALA A 30 18.97 -40.09 -25.63
C ALA A 30 19.80 -39.57 -26.82
N ALA A 31 19.54 -38.35 -27.30
CA ALA A 31 20.29 -37.73 -28.39
C ALA A 31 21.76 -37.50 -28.00
N TRP A 32 22.03 -37.02 -26.78
CA TRP A 32 23.39 -36.84 -26.27
C TRP A 32 24.15 -38.17 -26.18
N LEU A 33 23.50 -39.23 -25.68
CA LEU A 33 24.09 -40.57 -25.61
C LEU A 33 24.35 -41.17 -27.01
N ALA A 34 23.41 -41.00 -27.94
CA ALA A 34 23.57 -41.45 -29.32
C ALA A 34 24.76 -40.75 -30.00
N ALA A 35 24.92 -39.44 -29.79
CA ALA A 35 26.07 -38.69 -30.29
C ALA A 35 27.38 -39.14 -29.65
N LEU A 36 27.39 -39.39 -28.33
CA LEU A 36 28.55 -39.89 -27.60
C LEU A 36 29.04 -41.25 -28.15
N ALA A 37 28.09 -42.15 -28.43
CA ALA A 37 28.35 -43.47 -28.98
C ALA A 37 28.81 -43.39 -30.45
N TRP A 38 28.15 -42.57 -31.27
CA TRP A 38 28.47 -42.42 -32.69
C TRP A 38 29.88 -41.84 -32.91
N LEU A 39 30.30 -40.91 -32.05
CA LEU A 39 31.63 -40.30 -32.11
C LEU A 39 32.72 -41.16 -31.46
N GLY A 40 32.40 -42.38 -30.98
CA GLY A 40 33.37 -43.30 -30.38
C GLY A 40 33.98 -42.80 -29.06
N LEU A 41 33.33 -41.85 -28.39
CA LEU A 41 33.86 -41.19 -27.20
C LEU A 41 33.64 -42.01 -25.92
N ALA A 42 32.75 -43.00 -25.96
CA ALA A 42 32.53 -43.97 -24.90
C ALA A 42 32.40 -45.38 -25.48
N GLY A 43 33.07 -46.35 -24.85
CA GLY A 43 32.95 -47.76 -25.23
C GLY A 43 31.56 -48.33 -24.92
N PRO A 44 31.20 -49.50 -25.48
CA PRO A 44 29.86 -50.09 -25.35
C PRO A 44 29.39 -50.26 -23.90
N VAL A 45 30.30 -50.66 -23.00
CA VAL A 45 30.03 -50.84 -21.57
C VAL A 45 29.73 -49.50 -20.89
N ALA A 46 30.50 -48.46 -21.18
CA ALA A 46 30.30 -47.13 -20.62
C ALA A 46 28.99 -46.50 -21.13
N THR A 47 28.68 -46.67 -22.42
CA THR A 47 27.42 -46.20 -23.01
C THR A 47 26.21 -46.92 -22.40
N ALA A 48 26.28 -48.24 -22.19
CA ALA A 48 25.22 -49.00 -21.53
C ALA A 48 25.03 -48.55 -20.08
N ALA A 49 26.12 -48.34 -19.33
CA ALA A 49 26.05 -47.84 -17.96
C ALA A 49 25.41 -46.44 -17.88
N LEU A 50 25.82 -45.51 -18.77
CA LEU A 50 25.25 -44.17 -18.84
C LEU A 50 23.78 -44.19 -19.26
N ALA A 51 23.38 -45.09 -20.16
CA ALA A 51 21.98 -45.28 -20.53
C ALA A 51 21.13 -45.74 -19.33
N ILE A 52 21.63 -46.69 -18.53
CA ILE A 52 20.95 -47.12 -17.30
C ILE A 52 20.83 -45.96 -16.31
N VAL A 53 21.88 -45.18 -16.11
CA VAL A 53 21.89 -44.09 -15.11
C VAL A 53 21.07 -42.89 -15.54
N LEU A 54 21.02 -42.54 -16.83
CA LEU A 54 20.39 -41.30 -17.31
C LEU A 54 19.03 -41.54 -17.99
N VAL A 55 18.92 -42.58 -18.82
CA VAL A 55 17.71 -42.83 -19.62
C VAL A 55 16.66 -43.56 -18.79
N LEU A 56 17.04 -44.53 -17.95
CA LEU A 56 16.06 -45.28 -17.16
C LEU A 56 15.28 -44.39 -16.17
N PRO A 57 15.91 -43.47 -15.41
CA PRO A 57 15.16 -42.53 -14.58
C PRO A 57 14.32 -41.55 -15.42
N ALA A 58 14.85 -41.04 -16.53
CA ALA A 58 14.09 -40.16 -17.43
C ALA A 58 12.86 -40.88 -18.03
N LEU A 59 12.98 -42.17 -18.34
CA LEU A 59 11.89 -43.01 -18.81
C LEU A 59 10.84 -43.22 -17.71
N LEU A 60 11.26 -43.52 -16.48
CA LEU A 60 10.37 -43.63 -15.31
C LEU A 60 9.58 -42.33 -15.10
N LEU A 61 10.23 -41.17 -15.18
CA LEU A 61 9.60 -39.86 -15.03
C LEU A 61 8.65 -39.49 -16.18
N THR A 62 8.89 -40.05 -17.38
CA THR A 62 8.07 -39.82 -18.58
C THR A 62 6.83 -40.72 -18.60
N LEU A 63 6.96 -41.98 -18.16
CA LEU A 63 5.87 -42.96 -18.12
C LEU A 63 4.93 -42.70 -16.92
N LYS A 64 3.94 -41.83 -17.12
CA LYS A 64 3.00 -41.39 -16.07
C LYS A 64 2.35 -42.52 -15.24
N PRO A 65 1.92 -43.68 -15.80
CA PRO A 65 1.39 -44.77 -14.98
C PRO A 65 2.42 -45.35 -14.00
N LEU A 66 3.64 -45.59 -14.49
CA LEU A 66 4.74 -46.15 -13.69
C LEU A 66 5.22 -45.16 -12.62
N ARG A 67 5.38 -43.89 -12.99
CA ARG A 67 5.69 -42.78 -12.08
C ARG A 67 4.70 -42.68 -10.92
N ARG A 68 3.39 -42.73 -11.23
CA ARG A 68 2.33 -42.64 -10.21
C ARG A 68 2.36 -43.81 -9.25
N ALA A 69 2.61 -45.02 -9.76
CA ALA A 69 2.65 -46.23 -8.94
C ALA A 69 3.89 -46.28 -8.03
N LEU A 70 5.08 -45.99 -8.58
CA LEU A 70 6.34 -46.20 -7.89
C LEU A 70 6.84 -44.98 -7.09
N VAL A 71 6.46 -43.76 -7.49
CA VAL A 71 6.99 -42.52 -6.89
C VAL A 71 5.88 -41.71 -6.21
N THR A 72 4.82 -41.38 -6.95
CA THR A 72 3.80 -40.44 -6.47
C THR A 72 3.00 -41.00 -5.30
N ARG A 73 2.56 -42.26 -5.37
CA ARG A 73 1.74 -42.87 -4.31
C ARG A 73 2.48 -42.94 -2.96
N PRO A 74 3.74 -43.41 -2.88
CA PRO A 74 4.53 -43.32 -1.66
C PRO A 74 4.77 -41.87 -1.19
N ALA A 75 5.02 -40.93 -2.12
CA ALA A 75 5.23 -39.53 -1.78
C ALA A 75 3.97 -38.89 -1.18
N LEU A 76 2.80 -39.16 -1.75
CA LEU A 76 1.50 -38.67 -1.24
C LEU A 76 1.24 -39.17 0.18
N ALA A 77 1.52 -40.45 0.47
CA ALA A 77 1.37 -41.01 1.80
C ALA A 77 2.25 -40.30 2.84
N LYS A 78 3.52 -40.03 2.50
CA LYS A 78 4.43 -39.26 3.36
C LYS A 78 3.99 -37.81 3.51
N PHE A 79 3.55 -37.17 2.43
CA PHE A 79 3.09 -35.78 2.44
C PHE A 79 1.88 -35.60 3.35
N ARG A 80 0.90 -36.51 3.30
CA ARG A 80 -0.26 -36.52 4.21
C ARG A 80 0.14 -36.60 5.68
N ALA A 81 1.17 -37.37 6.02
CA ALA A 81 1.64 -37.50 7.40
C ALA A 81 2.32 -36.23 7.95
N ILE A 82 2.77 -35.32 7.09
CA ILE A 82 3.51 -34.10 7.46
C ILE A 82 2.65 -32.84 7.30
N LEU A 83 1.52 -32.94 6.59
CA LEU A 83 0.64 -31.82 6.29
C LEU A 83 0.02 -31.26 7.58
N PRO A 84 0.24 -29.99 7.94
CA PRO A 84 -0.35 -29.41 9.13
C PRO A 84 -1.88 -29.28 9.00
N GLU A 85 -2.57 -29.47 10.14
CA GLU A 85 -3.98 -29.09 10.28
C GLU A 85 -4.12 -27.57 10.18
N MET A 86 -5.13 -27.11 9.47
CA MET A 86 -5.48 -25.68 9.34
C MET A 86 -6.85 -25.46 9.95
N SER A 87 -6.97 -24.45 10.81
CA SER A 87 -8.29 -24.02 11.30
C SER A 87 -9.16 -23.51 10.15
N GLN A 88 -10.47 -23.45 10.37
CA GLN A 88 -11.40 -22.88 9.39
C GLN A 88 -11.09 -21.40 9.12
N THR A 89 -10.75 -20.64 10.16
CA THR A 89 -10.40 -19.21 10.06
C THR A 89 -9.13 -18.96 9.24
N GLU A 90 -8.11 -19.81 9.38
CA GLU A 90 -6.89 -19.76 8.58
C GLU A 90 -7.17 -20.12 7.12
N ARG A 91 -8.05 -21.10 6.89
CA ARG A 91 -8.46 -21.50 5.54
C ARG A 91 -9.22 -20.39 4.85
N ASP A 92 -10.22 -19.81 5.49
CA ASP A 92 -11.00 -18.70 4.94
C ASP A 92 -10.08 -17.52 4.62
N ALA A 93 -9.08 -17.23 5.45
CA ALA A 93 -8.12 -16.17 5.18
C ALA A 93 -7.15 -16.50 4.02
N ILE A 94 -6.73 -17.77 3.87
CA ILE A 94 -5.87 -18.22 2.76
C ILE A 94 -6.65 -18.34 1.46
N GLU A 95 -7.96 -18.63 1.49
CA GLU A 95 -8.80 -18.75 0.29
C GLU A 95 -9.38 -17.39 -0.12
N ALA A 96 -9.61 -16.46 0.81
CA ALA A 96 -10.09 -15.10 0.54
C ALA A 96 -9.07 -14.27 -0.26
N GLY A 97 -9.53 -13.73 -1.39
CA GLY A 97 -8.73 -12.87 -2.28
C GLY A 97 -8.29 -13.55 -3.58
N THR A 98 -7.52 -12.84 -4.40
CA THR A 98 -6.86 -13.36 -5.61
C THR A 98 -5.35 -13.12 -5.56
N VAL A 99 -4.61 -13.70 -6.50
CA VAL A 99 -3.18 -13.40 -6.73
C VAL A 99 -3.01 -12.83 -8.13
N TRP A 100 -2.11 -11.87 -8.28
CA TRP A 100 -1.91 -11.13 -9.52
C TRP A 100 -0.41 -11.03 -9.84
N TRP A 101 0.21 -9.86 -9.65
CA TRP A 101 1.62 -9.62 -9.94
C TRP A 101 2.58 -10.20 -8.89
N ASP A 102 2.13 -10.33 -7.64
CA ASP A 102 2.81 -11.03 -6.56
C ASP A 102 3.15 -12.49 -6.91
N ALA A 103 2.23 -13.22 -7.56
CA ALA A 103 2.48 -14.57 -8.07
C ALA A 103 3.57 -14.60 -9.17
N GLU A 104 3.57 -13.62 -10.08
CA GLU A 104 4.61 -13.51 -11.11
C GLU A 104 5.99 -13.26 -10.49
N LEU A 105 6.06 -12.39 -9.47
CA LEU A 105 7.29 -12.11 -8.73
C LEU A 105 7.78 -13.32 -7.92
N PHE A 106 6.88 -14.20 -7.49
CA PHE A 106 7.24 -15.44 -6.80
C PHE A 106 7.63 -16.57 -7.77
N SER A 107 7.31 -16.45 -9.06
CA SER A 107 7.54 -17.51 -10.05
C SER A 107 9.02 -17.75 -10.41
N GLY A 108 9.88 -16.76 -10.14
CA GLY A 108 11.27 -16.76 -10.57
C GLY A 108 11.49 -16.47 -12.06
N ARG A 109 10.42 -16.21 -12.82
CA ARG A 109 10.44 -15.79 -14.22
C ARG A 109 9.25 -14.86 -14.57
N PRO A 110 9.15 -13.67 -13.94
CA PRO A 110 8.00 -12.78 -14.09
C PRO A 110 7.65 -12.51 -15.56
N ASP A 111 6.37 -12.69 -15.94
CA ASP A 111 5.92 -12.34 -17.29
C ASP A 111 5.65 -10.83 -17.41
N TRP A 112 6.67 -10.09 -17.85
CA TRP A 112 6.57 -8.65 -18.07
C TRP A 112 5.50 -8.22 -19.08
N LYS A 113 5.05 -9.12 -19.98
CA LYS A 113 3.96 -8.78 -20.90
C LYS A 113 2.67 -8.54 -20.13
N ARG A 114 2.37 -9.36 -19.12
CA ARG A 114 1.17 -9.25 -18.27
C ARG A 114 1.10 -7.90 -17.54
N LEU A 115 2.21 -7.46 -16.93
CA LEU A 115 2.25 -6.17 -16.24
C LEU A 115 2.13 -4.99 -17.21
N ARG A 116 2.78 -5.09 -18.38
CA ARG A 116 2.78 -4.01 -19.38
C ARG A 116 1.48 -3.89 -20.17
N SER A 117 0.74 -4.99 -20.34
CA SER A 117 -0.57 -4.98 -20.99
C SER A 117 -1.67 -4.44 -20.07
N ALA A 118 -1.43 -4.39 -18.76
CA ALA A 118 -2.38 -3.78 -17.83
C ALA A 118 -2.48 -2.28 -18.12
N PRO A 119 -3.70 -1.73 -18.29
CA PRO A 119 -3.90 -0.33 -18.65
C PRO A 119 -3.31 0.61 -17.59
N ALA A 120 -2.88 1.80 -18.02
CA ALA A 120 -2.51 2.84 -17.07
C ALA A 120 -3.75 3.29 -16.27
N PRO A 121 -3.64 3.53 -14.95
CA PRO A 121 -4.74 4.07 -14.16
C PRO A 121 -5.14 5.45 -14.69
N ARG A 122 -6.43 5.64 -15.01
CA ARG A 122 -6.96 6.90 -15.54
C ARG A 122 -8.31 7.19 -14.91
N LEU A 123 -8.57 8.47 -14.68
CA LEU A 123 -9.89 8.94 -14.29
C LEU A 123 -10.74 9.11 -15.55
N THR A 124 -12.00 8.73 -15.46
CA THR A 124 -13.02 9.14 -16.43
C THR A 124 -13.24 10.66 -16.36
N PRO A 125 -13.84 11.29 -17.38
CA PRO A 125 -14.15 12.73 -17.33
C PRO A 125 -15.00 13.13 -16.12
N GLU A 126 -15.94 12.28 -15.70
CA GLU A 126 -16.78 12.52 -14.52
C GLU A 126 -15.97 12.46 -13.22
N GLU A 127 -15.13 11.44 -13.05
CA GLU A 127 -14.25 11.31 -11.88
C GLU A 127 -13.24 12.45 -11.81
N GLN A 128 -12.68 12.86 -12.95
CA GLN A 128 -11.78 14.01 -13.04
C GLN A 128 -12.51 15.30 -12.64
N ALA A 129 -13.71 15.54 -13.16
CA ALA A 129 -14.52 16.70 -12.78
C ALA A 129 -14.87 16.69 -11.29
N PHE A 130 -15.14 15.52 -10.69
CA PHE A 130 -15.37 15.41 -9.26
C PHE A 130 -14.12 15.77 -8.44
N LEU A 131 -12.94 15.34 -8.89
CA LEU A 131 -11.68 15.70 -8.25
C LEU A 131 -11.39 17.20 -8.37
N ASP A 132 -11.61 17.79 -9.54
CA ASP A 132 -11.25 19.17 -9.84
C ASP A 132 -12.25 20.20 -9.29
N ILE A 133 -13.51 19.81 -9.10
CA ILE A 133 -14.57 20.72 -8.65
C ILE A 133 -14.99 20.38 -7.22
N GLN A 134 -15.53 19.18 -7.00
CA GLN A 134 -16.14 18.85 -5.70
C GLN A 134 -15.07 18.67 -4.63
N THR A 135 -13.99 17.96 -4.95
CA THR A 135 -12.91 17.71 -4.00
C THR A 135 -12.11 18.98 -3.70
N GLU A 136 -11.90 19.84 -4.69
CA GLU A 136 -11.32 21.18 -4.49
C GLU A 136 -12.17 21.99 -3.51
N LYS A 137 -13.50 22.03 -3.73
CA LYS A 137 -14.39 22.78 -2.85
C LYS A 137 -14.42 22.26 -1.42
N LEU A 138 -14.38 20.94 -1.22
CA LEU A 138 -14.30 20.38 0.14
C LEU A 138 -12.97 20.73 0.83
N CYS A 139 -11.87 20.82 0.09
CA CYS A 139 -10.58 21.31 0.62
C CYS A 139 -10.60 22.82 0.98
N GLU A 140 -11.40 23.64 0.30
CA GLU A 140 -11.62 25.04 0.70
C GLU A 140 -12.39 25.12 2.03
N LEU A 141 -13.39 24.26 2.22
CA LEU A 141 -14.27 24.27 3.39
C LEU A 141 -13.66 23.65 4.65
N ALA A 142 -12.57 22.90 4.52
CA ALA A 142 -11.98 22.14 5.62
C ALA A 142 -10.46 22.19 5.61
N ASN A 143 -9.86 22.40 6.79
CA ASN A 143 -8.42 22.37 6.99
C ASN A 143 -8.07 21.81 8.37
N ASP A 144 -6.88 21.22 8.50
CA ASP A 144 -6.49 20.56 9.75
C ASP A 144 -6.42 21.52 10.96
N TRP A 145 -6.07 22.79 10.75
CA TRP A 145 -5.99 23.77 11.83
C TRP A 145 -7.37 24.06 12.42
N GLU A 146 -8.30 24.57 11.64
CA GLU A 146 -9.65 24.92 12.10
C GLU A 146 -10.45 23.70 12.53
N SER A 147 -10.37 22.58 11.78
CA SER A 147 -11.04 21.35 12.18
C SER A 147 -10.59 20.90 13.57
N THR A 148 -9.31 21.04 13.91
CA THR A 148 -8.79 20.60 15.20
C THR A 148 -9.01 21.63 16.31
N GLN A 149 -8.68 22.89 16.05
CA GLN A 149 -8.63 23.95 17.06
C GLN A 149 -10.01 24.49 17.38
N VAL A 150 -10.86 24.69 16.36
CA VAL A 150 -12.19 25.30 16.52
C VAL A 150 -13.26 24.22 16.63
N TRP A 151 -13.39 23.41 15.59
CA TRP A 151 -14.55 22.52 15.44
C TRP A 151 -14.44 21.24 16.26
N GLN A 152 -13.21 20.77 16.48
CA GLN A 152 -12.90 19.42 16.95
C GLN A 152 -13.62 18.33 16.14
N ASP A 153 -13.88 18.59 14.88
CA ASP A 153 -14.61 17.81 13.88
C ASP A 153 -14.44 18.52 12.52
N LEU A 154 -15.11 18.06 11.47
CA LEU A 154 -15.43 18.92 10.34
C LEU A 154 -16.44 19.99 10.77
N SER A 155 -16.36 21.16 10.12
CA SER A 155 -17.40 22.17 10.27
C SER A 155 -18.74 21.62 9.78
N PRO A 156 -19.88 22.12 10.29
CA PRO A 156 -21.19 21.71 9.81
C PRO A 156 -21.40 21.93 8.31
N GLU A 157 -20.83 23.02 7.78
CA GLU A 157 -20.85 23.32 6.34
C GLU A 157 -20.07 22.27 5.53
N ALA A 158 -18.86 21.90 5.97
CA ALA A 158 -18.06 20.86 5.31
C ALA A 158 -18.77 19.50 5.36
N TRP A 159 -19.40 19.15 6.49
CA TRP A 159 -20.22 17.93 6.61
C TRP A 159 -21.42 17.93 5.66
N ALA A 160 -22.18 19.03 5.61
CA ALA A 160 -23.32 19.18 4.72
C ALA A 160 -22.90 19.06 3.25
N TYR A 161 -21.83 19.74 2.87
CA TYR A 161 -21.28 19.68 1.52
C TYR A 161 -20.77 18.27 1.16
N ALA A 162 -20.04 17.60 2.05
CA ALA A 162 -19.55 16.25 1.82
C ALA A 162 -20.70 15.26 1.52
N LYS A 163 -21.82 15.38 2.24
CA LYS A 163 -23.02 14.58 1.99
C LYS A 163 -23.68 14.95 0.66
N GLN A 164 -23.96 16.23 0.44
CA GLN A 164 -24.67 16.72 -0.74
C GLN A 164 -23.93 16.42 -2.06
N ALA A 165 -22.61 16.60 -2.08
CA ALA A 165 -21.80 16.33 -3.26
C ALA A 165 -21.65 14.82 -3.56
N GLY A 166 -21.96 13.95 -2.58
CA GLY A 166 -21.94 12.49 -2.72
C GLY A 166 -20.61 11.84 -2.35
N PHE A 167 -19.80 12.45 -1.47
CA PHE A 167 -18.53 11.86 -1.03
C PHE A 167 -18.70 10.57 -0.24
N LEU A 168 -19.86 10.33 0.41
CA LEU A 168 -20.07 9.13 1.23
C LEU A 168 -20.52 7.90 0.41
N GLY A 169 -20.76 8.07 -0.90
CA GLY A 169 -21.30 7.04 -1.79
C GLY A 169 -20.53 6.91 -3.11
N MET A 170 -19.21 7.12 -3.10
CA MET A 170 -18.38 7.07 -4.29
C MET A 170 -18.39 5.67 -4.93
N ILE A 171 -18.27 4.61 -4.13
CA ILE A 171 -18.23 3.21 -4.64
C ILE A 171 -19.62 2.63 -4.93
N ILE A 172 -20.67 3.29 -4.46
CA ILE A 172 -22.04 2.78 -4.60
C ILE A 172 -22.46 2.95 -6.08
N PRO A 173 -22.99 1.90 -6.74
CA PRO A 173 -23.46 2.00 -8.12
C PRO A 173 -24.51 3.10 -8.33
N THR A 174 -24.53 3.68 -9.52
CA THR A 174 -25.42 4.77 -9.91
C THR A 174 -26.91 4.36 -9.86
N GLU A 175 -27.24 3.09 -10.05
CA GLU A 175 -28.60 2.56 -9.90
C GLU A 175 -29.15 2.70 -8.47
N TYR A 176 -28.28 2.77 -7.47
CA TYR A 176 -28.62 3.06 -6.09
C TYR A 176 -28.42 4.54 -5.74
N GLY A 177 -28.12 5.42 -6.71
CA GLY A 177 -27.90 6.84 -6.50
C GLY A 177 -26.50 7.21 -5.99
N GLY A 178 -25.54 6.28 -6.03
CA GLY A 178 -24.12 6.56 -5.78
C GLY A 178 -23.39 7.07 -7.02
N LYS A 179 -22.06 7.15 -6.96
CA LYS A 179 -21.22 7.63 -8.07
C LYS A 179 -20.66 6.53 -8.97
N GLY A 180 -20.56 5.29 -8.47
CA GLY A 180 -19.96 4.17 -9.22
C GLY A 180 -18.49 4.39 -9.61
N PHE A 181 -17.75 5.15 -8.81
CA PHE A 181 -16.35 5.50 -9.08
C PHE A 181 -15.41 4.31 -8.90
N SER A 182 -14.35 4.31 -9.71
CA SER A 182 -13.24 3.37 -9.65
C SER A 182 -12.48 3.45 -8.32
N ALA A 183 -11.76 2.38 -7.98
CA ALA A 183 -10.81 2.35 -6.88
C ALA A 183 -9.73 3.44 -7.06
N TYR A 184 -9.30 3.69 -8.30
CA TYR A 184 -8.37 4.78 -8.59
C TYR A 184 -8.95 6.17 -8.31
N ALA A 185 -10.21 6.44 -8.67
CA ALA A 185 -10.87 7.70 -8.35
C ALA A 185 -11.06 7.89 -6.84
N HIS A 186 -11.51 6.86 -6.12
CA HIS A 186 -11.56 6.89 -4.66
C HIS A 186 -10.17 7.20 -4.06
N SER A 187 -9.12 6.54 -4.56
CA SER A 187 -7.73 6.78 -4.16
C SER A 187 -7.30 8.24 -4.38
N GLN A 188 -7.64 8.83 -5.52
CA GLN A 188 -7.28 10.22 -5.85
C GLN A 188 -8.02 11.24 -4.98
N VAL A 189 -9.32 11.04 -4.74
CA VAL A 189 -10.11 11.92 -3.85
C VAL A 189 -9.53 11.92 -2.43
N VAL A 190 -9.28 10.74 -1.85
CA VAL A 190 -8.72 10.63 -0.50
C VAL A 190 -7.31 11.24 -0.42
N MET A 191 -6.48 11.02 -1.45
CA MET A 191 -5.14 11.59 -1.51
C MET A 191 -5.18 13.12 -1.54
N LYS A 192 -6.08 13.71 -2.34
CA LYS A 192 -6.23 15.17 -2.44
C LYS A 192 -6.75 15.78 -1.14
N LEU A 193 -7.76 15.18 -0.51
CA LEU A 193 -8.25 15.61 0.80
C LEU A 193 -7.15 15.55 1.87
N ALA A 194 -6.33 14.49 1.85
CA ALA A 194 -5.25 14.30 2.81
C ALA A 194 -4.09 15.30 2.65
N THR A 195 -4.03 16.10 1.57
CA THR A 195 -3.06 17.19 1.46
C THR A 195 -3.52 18.45 2.21
N ARG A 196 -4.73 18.47 2.78
CA ARG A 196 -5.33 19.66 3.40
C ARG A 196 -6.02 19.39 4.74
N CYS A 197 -6.87 18.36 4.81
CA CYS A 197 -7.65 18.04 5.99
C CYS A 197 -7.78 16.52 6.18
N SER A 198 -7.06 16.01 7.16
CA SER A 198 -7.14 14.62 7.61
C SER A 198 -8.53 14.19 8.06
N ALA A 199 -9.27 15.08 8.73
CA ALA A 199 -10.63 14.78 9.18
C ALA A 199 -11.57 14.55 8.00
N ALA A 200 -11.44 15.36 6.93
CA ALA A 200 -12.19 15.18 5.69
C ALA A 200 -11.80 13.87 5.00
N ALA A 201 -10.49 13.64 4.86
CA ALA A 201 -9.97 12.43 4.23
C ALA A 201 -10.50 11.16 4.92
N VAL A 202 -10.44 11.07 6.26
CA VAL A 202 -10.90 9.89 7.01
C VAL A 202 -12.43 9.74 6.95
N SER A 203 -13.18 10.83 7.10
CA SER A 203 -14.65 10.82 7.06
C SER A 203 -15.21 10.40 5.70
N VAL A 204 -14.51 10.73 4.60
CA VAL A 204 -14.84 10.30 3.24
C VAL A 204 -14.36 8.87 2.96
N MET A 205 -13.17 8.50 3.43
CA MET A 205 -12.52 7.21 3.15
C MET A 205 -13.29 6.02 3.74
N VAL A 206 -13.78 6.13 4.98
CA VAL A 206 -14.38 4.98 5.69
C VAL A 206 -15.68 4.47 5.04
N PRO A 207 -16.66 5.33 4.70
CA PRO A 207 -17.89 4.87 4.04
C PRO A 207 -17.65 4.16 2.70
N ASN A 208 -16.54 4.48 2.02
CA ASN A 208 -16.18 3.98 0.69
C ASN A 208 -15.15 2.84 0.69
N SER A 209 -14.80 2.29 1.86
CA SER A 209 -13.85 1.17 1.96
C SER A 209 -14.38 0.09 2.88
N LEU A 210 -14.22 0.29 4.18
CA LEU A 210 -14.64 -0.63 5.24
C LEU A 210 -16.08 -0.35 5.74
N GLY A 211 -16.86 0.40 4.97
CA GLY A 211 -18.25 0.68 5.26
C GLY A 211 -19.18 -0.50 4.96
N PRO A 212 -20.38 -0.53 5.55
CA PRO A 212 -21.49 -1.40 5.18
C PRO A 212 -21.78 -1.49 3.68
N ALA A 213 -21.50 -0.44 2.91
CA ALA A 213 -21.76 -0.42 1.47
C ALA A 213 -21.04 -1.55 0.72
N GLU A 214 -19.73 -1.74 0.96
CA GLU A 214 -18.94 -2.79 0.31
C GLU A 214 -19.50 -4.18 0.66
N LEU A 215 -19.78 -4.43 1.94
CA LEU A 215 -20.37 -5.70 2.39
C LEU A 215 -21.76 -5.94 1.78
N LEU A 216 -22.59 -4.90 1.69
CA LEU A 216 -23.92 -4.98 1.09
C LEU A 216 -23.86 -5.29 -0.40
N LEU A 217 -22.92 -4.70 -1.14
CA LEU A 217 -22.77 -4.94 -2.58
C LEU A 217 -22.51 -6.42 -2.87
N HIS A 218 -21.60 -7.05 -2.10
CA HIS A 218 -21.21 -8.45 -2.30
C HIS A 218 -22.15 -9.46 -1.64
N TYR A 219 -22.67 -9.16 -0.45
CA TYR A 219 -23.35 -10.14 0.41
C TYR A 219 -24.76 -9.74 0.83
N GLY A 220 -25.15 -8.48 0.67
CA GLY A 220 -26.47 -7.99 1.07
C GLY A 220 -27.60 -8.63 0.27
N THR A 221 -28.75 -8.86 0.92
CA THR A 221 -29.97 -9.26 0.21
C THR A 221 -30.48 -8.11 -0.66
N ASP A 222 -31.33 -8.39 -1.64
CA ASP A 222 -31.91 -7.34 -2.48
C ASP A 222 -32.72 -6.32 -1.67
N ALA A 223 -33.37 -6.76 -0.59
CA ALA A 223 -34.09 -5.88 0.32
C ALA A 223 -33.13 -4.95 1.08
N GLN A 224 -32.02 -5.49 1.60
CA GLN A 224 -30.99 -4.68 2.27
C GLN A 224 -30.34 -3.69 1.30
N LYS A 225 -30.02 -4.12 0.07
CA LYS A 225 -29.44 -3.27 -0.97
C LYS A 225 -30.37 -2.10 -1.30
N ARG A 226 -31.66 -2.38 -1.59
CA ARG A 226 -32.66 -1.34 -1.88
C ARG A 226 -32.90 -0.38 -0.72
N HIS A 227 -32.81 -0.86 0.52
CA HIS A 227 -33.00 0.00 1.70
C HIS A 227 -31.77 0.86 2.01
N TYR A 228 -30.59 0.25 2.14
CA TYR A 228 -29.41 0.94 2.67
C TYR A 228 -28.59 1.67 1.63
N LEU A 229 -28.34 1.09 0.45
CA LEU A 229 -27.40 1.68 -0.52
C LEU A 229 -27.82 3.09 -0.96
N PRO A 230 -29.10 3.38 -1.25
CA PRO A 230 -29.51 4.75 -1.59
C PRO A 230 -29.37 5.75 -0.44
N ARG A 231 -29.61 5.30 0.79
CA ARG A 231 -29.54 6.15 1.99
C ARG A 231 -28.09 6.45 2.38
N LEU A 232 -27.20 5.48 2.19
CA LEU A 232 -25.75 5.65 2.31
C LEU A 232 -25.23 6.61 1.23
N ALA A 233 -25.68 6.45 -0.02
CA ALA A 233 -25.25 7.29 -1.14
C ALA A 233 -25.58 8.78 -0.94
N ARG A 234 -26.76 9.08 -0.38
CA ARG A 234 -27.20 10.45 -0.05
C ARG A 234 -26.65 10.99 1.27
N GLY A 235 -25.93 10.17 2.05
CA GLY A 235 -25.43 10.56 3.37
C GLY A 235 -26.52 10.75 4.44
N GLU A 236 -27.73 10.22 4.20
CA GLU A 236 -28.79 10.10 5.21
C GLU A 236 -28.36 9.11 6.29
N GLU A 237 -27.70 8.03 5.87
CA GLU A 237 -27.05 7.08 6.75
C GLU A 237 -25.55 7.36 6.81
N ILE A 238 -25.03 7.64 8.00
CA ILE A 238 -23.60 7.68 8.30
C ILE A 238 -23.21 6.30 8.85
N PRO A 239 -22.43 5.50 8.10
CA PRO A 239 -22.04 4.20 8.57
C PRO A 239 -20.83 4.23 9.50
N CYS A 240 -20.74 3.23 10.36
CA CYS A 240 -19.47 2.81 10.96
C CYS A 240 -19.36 1.28 10.96
N PHE A 241 -18.16 0.75 11.21
CA PHE A 241 -17.94 -0.69 11.31
C PHE A 241 -17.21 -1.09 12.60
N ALA A 242 -17.89 -1.85 13.44
CA ALA A 242 -17.50 -2.20 14.79
C ALA A 242 -16.98 -3.64 14.88
N LEU A 243 -15.67 -3.77 14.67
CA LEU A 243 -14.94 -5.04 14.78
C LEU A 243 -14.11 -5.12 16.06
N THR A 244 -13.29 -4.10 16.31
CA THR A 244 -12.28 -4.10 17.37
C THR A 244 -12.87 -4.07 18.77
N ASN A 245 -12.38 -4.95 19.64
CA ASN A 245 -12.75 -5.07 21.05
C ASN A 245 -11.50 -4.78 21.94
N ALA A 246 -11.72 -4.59 23.25
CA ALA A 246 -10.66 -4.51 24.25
C ALA A 246 -9.70 -5.72 24.20
N TYR A 247 -10.25 -6.92 23.96
CA TYR A 247 -9.52 -8.18 24.00
C TYR A 247 -9.09 -8.72 22.62
N ALA A 248 -9.61 -8.14 21.54
CA ALA A 248 -9.35 -8.60 20.17
C ALA A 248 -9.16 -7.41 19.21
N GLY A 249 -7.98 -7.34 18.60
CA GLY A 249 -7.60 -6.33 17.62
C GLY A 249 -6.90 -6.96 16.41
N SER A 250 -5.61 -7.27 16.54
CA SER A 250 -4.87 -8.02 15.51
C SER A 250 -5.44 -9.42 15.32
N ASP A 251 -5.78 -10.11 16.42
CA ASP A 251 -6.53 -11.37 16.39
C ASP A 251 -8.04 -11.10 16.36
N ALA A 252 -8.52 -10.59 15.22
CA ALA A 252 -9.93 -10.25 15.04
C ALA A 252 -10.86 -11.47 15.00
N ALA A 253 -10.33 -12.69 14.86
CA ALA A 253 -11.11 -13.92 14.92
C ALA A 253 -11.51 -14.28 16.37
N ALA A 254 -10.79 -13.78 17.36
CA ALA A 254 -11.01 -14.06 18.78
C ALA A 254 -11.92 -13.03 19.49
N ILE A 255 -12.77 -12.30 18.76
CA ILE A 255 -13.69 -11.34 19.38
C ILE A 255 -14.58 -12.01 20.44
N PRO A 256 -14.75 -11.39 21.62
CA PRO A 256 -15.55 -11.96 22.71
C PRO A 256 -17.03 -11.56 22.65
N ASP A 257 -17.41 -10.70 21.70
CA ASP A 257 -18.79 -10.24 21.52
C ASP A 257 -19.66 -11.42 21.04
N VAL A 258 -20.77 -11.70 21.73
CA VAL A 258 -21.60 -12.89 21.50
C VAL A 258 -23.03 -12.52 21.17
N GLY A 259 -23.60 -13.20 20.17
CA GLY A 259 -25.02 -13.20 19.85
C GLY A 259 -25.61 -14.59 20.04
N VAL A 260 -26.57 -14.73 20.96
CA VAL A 260 -27.29 -15.99 21.19
C VAL A 260 -28.54 -16.01 20.33
N VAL A 261 -28.67 -16.99 19.45
CA VAL A 261 -29.87 -17.16 18.63
C VAL A 261 -31.08 -17.41 19.52
N CYS A 262 -32.16 -16.66 19.30
CA CYS A 262 -33.39 -16.81 20.04
C CYS A 262 -34.60 -16.29 19.24
N ARG A 263 -35.81 -16.50 19.77
CA ARG A 263 -37.01 -15.76 19.33
C ARG A 263 -37.21 -14.53 20.19
N GLY A 264 -37.73 -13.45 19.60
CA GLY A 264 -38.01 -12.21 20.29
C GLY A 264 -39.01 -11.35 19.52
N MET A 265 -39.61 -10.37 20.19
CA MET A 265 -40.56 -9.46 19.57
C MET A 265 -39.83 -8.37 18.77
N HIS A 266 -40.20 -8.21 17.50
CA HIS A 266 -39.78 -7.11 16.64
C HIS A 266 -41.00 -6.60 15.88
N GLU A 267 -41.25 -5.29 15.94
CA GLU A 267 -42.39 -4.64 15.26
C GLU A 267 -43.76 -5.32 15.54
N GLY A 268 -43.95 -5.82 16.77
CA GLY A 268 -45.19 -6.49 17.18
C GLY A 268 -45.32 -7.94 16.72
N GLN A 269 -44.29 -8.53 16.11
CA GLN A 269 -44.27 -9.93 15.68
C GLN A 269 -43.14 -10.71 16.36
N GLU A 270 -43.41 -11.96 16.73
CA GLU A 270 -42.35 -12.86 17.19
C GLU A 270 -41.48 -13.27 16.01
N THR A 271 -40.20 -12.89 16.06
CA THR A 271 -39.23 -13.03 14.97
C THR A 271 -38.02 -13.81 15.47
N LEU A 272 -37.39 -14.58 14.56
CA LEU A 272 -36.09 -15.17 14.82
C LEU A 272 -35.02 -14.08 14.83
N GLY A 273 -34.08 -14.13 15.76
CA GLY A 273 -33.02 -13.15 15.85
C GLY A 273 -31.92 -13.59 16.80
N LEU A 274 -31.11 -12.64 17.25
CA LEU A 274 -30.06 -12.88 18.21
C LEU A 274 -30.10 -11.84 19.33
N ARG A 275 -29.91 -12.27 20.56
CA ARG A 275 -29.62 -11.40 21.71
C ARG A 275 -28.12 -11.18 21.79
N VAL A 276 -27.69 -9.96 21.50
CA VAL A 276 -26.27 -9.63 21.31
C VAL A 276 -25.77 -8.73 22.43
N THR A 277 -24.61 -9.09 22.98
CA THR A 277 -23.85 -8.27 23.93
C THR A 277 -22.48 -7.99 23.35
N TRP A 278 -22.09 -6.71 23.30
CA TRP A 278 -20.83 -6.27 22.71
C TRP A 278 -20.26 -5.04 23.39
N SER A 279 -18.95 -4.86 23.25
CA SER A 279 -18.25 -3.64 23.65
C SER A 279 -17.08 -3.37 22.72
N LYS A 280 -17.24 -2.39 21.84
CA LYS A 280 -16.30 -2.08 20.75
C LYS A 280 -15.58 -0.78 21.02
N ARG A 281 -14.34 -0.67 20.54
CA ARG A 281 -13.48 0.52 20.71
C ARG A 281 -12.80 0.90 19.41
N TYR A 282 -12.36 2.15 19.33
CA TYR A 282 -11.68 2.72 18.17
C TYR A 282 -12.50 2.69 16.88
N ILE A 283 -13.82 2.86 16.98
CA ILE A 283 -14.72 2.78 15.83
C ILE A 283 -14.83 4.17 15.19
N THR A 284 -14.25 4.31 14.00
CA THR A 284 -14.32 5.53 13.19
C THR A 284 -15.76 5.77 12.75
N LEU A 285 -16.21 7.03 12.78
CA LEU A 285 -17.58 7.50 12.64
C LEU A 285 -18.58 6.99 13.70
N GLY A 286 -18.20 6.04 14.56
CA GLY A 286 -19.05 5.45 15.60
C GLY A 286 -19.83 6.45 16.48
N PRO A 287 -19.24 7.58 16.94
CA PRO A 287 -19.97 8.56 17.75
C PRO A 287 -21.17 9.20 17.05
N ILE A 288 -21.14 9.32 15.73
CA ILE A 288 -22.15 10.02 14.91
C ILE A 288 -22.87 9.08 13.94
N ALA A 289 -22.59 7.77 14.02
CA ALA A 289 -23.16 6.80 13.11
C ALA A 289 -24.67 6.70 13.30
N THR A 290 -25.39 6.55 12.19
CA THR A 290 -26.83 6.27 12.18
C THR A 290 -27.10 4.79 11.90
N VAL A 291 -26.14 4.10 11.26
CA VAL A 291 -26.12 2.64 11.08
C VAL A 291 -24.77 2.06 11.52
N LEU A 292 -24.84 1.04 12.37
CA LEU A 292 -23.73 0.32 12.95
C LEU A 292 -23.59 -1.04 12.25
N GLY A 293 -22.51 -1.21 11.48
CA GLY A 293 -22.04 -2.55 11.11
C GLY A 293 -21.38 -3.20 12.32
N LEU A 294 -21.84 -4.36 12.76
CA LEU A 294 -21.32 -5.05 13.95
C LEU A 294 -20.87 -6.47 13.58
N ALA A 295 -19.66 -6.84 14.01
CA ALA A 295 -19.19 -8.21 13.99
C ALA A 295 -19.24 -8.83 15.40
N PHE A 296 -19.85 -10.01 15.53
CA PHE A 296 -19.96 -10.77 16.78
C PHE A 296 -19.94 -12.28 16.49
N ARG A 297 -19.66 -13.10 17.50
CA ARG A 297 -19.74 -14.56 17.42
C ARG A 297 -21.17 -15.02 17.67
N ALA A 298 -21.79 -15.67 16.69
CA ALA A 298 -23.10 -16.29 16.85
C ALA A 298 -22.97 -17.66 17.54
N VAL A 299 -23.90 -17.95 18.45
CA VAL A 299 -24.08 -19.24 19.10
C VAL A 299 -25.56 -19.63 19.06
N ASP A 300 -25.83 -20.90 18.80
CA ASP A 300 -27.19 -21.43 18.65
C ASP A 300 -27.42 -22.63 19.58
N PRO A 301 -27.50 -22.41 20.90
CA PRO A 301 -27.64 -23.50 21.87
C PRO A 301 -28.89 -24.36 21.61
N ASP A 302 -29.96 -23.75 21.14
CA ASP A 302 -31.26 -24.39 20.94
C ASP A 302 -31.42 -25.03 19.54
N GLY A 303 -30.49 -24.78 18.60
CA GLY A 303 -30.53 -25.36 17.25
C GLY A 303 -31.62 -24.77 16.36
N LEU A 304 -31.92 -23.47 16.53
CA LEU A 304 -32.96 -22.76 15.78
C LEU A 304 -32.52 -22.43 14.34
N LEU A 305 -31.22 -22.47 14.03
CA LEU A 305 -30.63 -22.28 12.70
C LEU A 305 -30.18 -23.58 12.04
N GLY A 306 -29.87 -24.61 12.84
CA GLY A 306 -29.41 -25.92 12.36
C GLY A 306 -28.65 -26.70 13.42
N ASP A 307 -27.85 -27.68 12.97
CA ASP A 307 -27.13 -28.60 13.86
C ASP A 307 -25.84 -28.00 14.47
N ASP A 308 -25.31 -26.93 13.87
CA ASP A 308 -24.09 -26.25 14.33
C ASP A 308 -24.40 -25.28 15.48
N LYS A 309 -23.95 -25.66 16.69
CA LYS A 309 -24.16 -24.87 17.93
C LYS A 309 -23.28 -23.63 18.00
N GLU A 310 -22.21 -23.55 17.22
CA GLU A 310 -21.32 -22.39 17.16
C GLU A 310 -21.06 -21.96 15.71
N PRO A 311 -22.07 -21.39 15.01
CA PRO A 311 -21.95 -21.03 13.60
C PRO A 311 -20.75 -20.13 13.27
N GLY A 312 -20.31 -19.32 14.23
CA GLY A 312 -19.10 -18.50 14.15
C GLY A 312 -19.39 -17.01 13.97
N ILE A 313 -18.41 -16.28 13.41
CA ILE A 313 -18.50 -14.82 13.30
C ILE A 313 -19.60 -14.43 12.30
N THR A 314 -20.45 -13.50 12.70
CA THR A 314 -21.58 -12.98 11.93
C THR A 314 -21.50 -11.45 11.88
N CYS A 315 -21.92 -10.87 10.75
CA CYS A 315 -21.98 -9.43 10.57
C CYS A 315 -23.44 -8.98 10.42
N ALA A 316 -23.83 -7.93 11.15
CA ALA A 316 -25.18 -7.35 11.09
C ALA A 316 -25.14 -5.83 10.92
N LEU A 317 -26.21 -5.25 10.39
CA LEU A 317 -26.43 -3.80 10.31
C LEU A 317 -27.53 -3.38 11.27
N ILE A 318 -27.19 -2.50 12.20
CA ILE A 318 -28.04 -2.13 13.32
C ILE A 318 -28.27 -0.61 13.28
N PRO A 319 -29.50 -0.12 13.14
CA PRO A 319 -29.80 1.29 13.35
C PRO A 319 -29.34 1.72 14.74
N THR A 320 -28.60 2.83 14.86
CA THR A 320 -28.02 3.24 16.15
C THR A 320 -29.03 3.80 17.13
N ARG A 321 -30.26 4.07 16.68
CA ARG A 321 -31.42 4.42 17.51
C ARG A 321 -32.14 3.19 18.08
N HIS A 322 -31.75 1.97 17.69
CA HIS A 322 -32.37 0.75 18.18
C HIS A 322 -32.17 0.61 19.71
N PRO A 323 -33.21 0.25 20.48
CA PRO A 323 -33.11 0.19 21.94
C PRO A 323 -31.94 -0.68 22.42
N GLY A 324 -31.13 -0.13 23.33
CA GLY A 324 -29.97 -0.80 23.90
C GLY A 324 -28.65 -0.59 23.15
N VAL A 325 -28.66 0.04 21.97
CA VAL A 325 -27.44 0.48 21.29
C VAL A 325 -26.95 1.79 21.91
N ASN A 326 -25.69 1.84 22.33
CA ASN A 326 -25.09 3.03 22.94
C ASN A 326 -23.89 3.52 22.11
N ILE A 327 -23.92 4.81 21.76
CA ILE A 327 -22.86 5.52 21.00
C ILE A 327 -22.67 6.95 21.54
N GLY A 328 -21.89 7.78 20.85
CA GLY A 328 -21.77 9.24 21.10
C GLY A 328 -20.51 9.66 21.85
N ARG A 329 -19.90 8.77 22.63
CA ARG A 329 -18.60 9.03 23.28
C ARG A 329 -17.48 9.03 22.25
N ARG A 330 -16.44 9.84 22.47
CA ARG A 330 -15.28 9.96 21.55
C ARG A 330 -13.99 9.48 22.19
N HIS A 331 -13.14 8.84 21.38
CA HIS A 331 -11.71 8.74 21.62
C HIS A 331 -11.00 9.92 20.95
N TRP A 332 -9.79 10.24 21.41
CA TRP A 332 -9.00 11.35 20.89
C TRP A 332 -7.63 10.85 20.40
N PRO A 333 -7.53 10.38 19.14
CA PRO A 333 -6.32 9.75 18.63
C PRO A 333 -5.27 10.80 18.22
N LEU A 334 -4.30 11.06 19.10
CA LEU A 334 -3.13 11.90 18.80
C LEU A 334 -3.49 13.27 18.22
N ASN A 335 -4.53 13.90 18.76
CA ASN A 335 -5.06 15.18 18.30
C ASN A 335 -5.68 15.19 16.89
N ALA A 336 -5.86 14.02 16.27
CA ALA A 336 -6.73 13.90 15.11
C ALA A 336 -8.19 13.92 15.55
N VAL A 337 -9.02 14.67 14.82
CA VAL A 337 -10.39 15.02 15.25
C VAL A 337 -11.47 14.40 14.37
N PHE A 338 -11.12 13.50 13.46
CA PHE A 338 -12.13 12.64 12.83
C PHE A 338 -12.93 11.90 13.90
N GLN A 339 -14.21 11.68 13.65
CA GLN A 339 -15.09 11.02 14.61
C GLN A 339 -14.59 9.59 14.87
N ASN A 340 -14.30 9.27 16.13
CA ASN A 340 -13.86 7.96 16.56
C ASN A 340 -14.32 7.72 17.99
N GLY A 341 -14.87 6.55 18.31
CA GLY A 341 -15.46 6.31 19.62
C GLY A 341 -15.77 4.85 19.91
N PRO A 342 -16.13 4.53 21.16
CA PRO A 342 -16.66 3.23 21.51
C PRO A 342 -18.16 3.13 21.18
N ASN A 343 -18.64 1.89 21.06
CA ASN A 343 -20.06 1.57 21.08
C ASN A 343 -20.28 0.27 21.86
N TRP A 344 -21.45 0.13 22.49
CA TRP A 344 -21.75 -1.05 23.30
C TRP A 344 -23.26 -1.30 23.38
N GLY A 345 -23.60 -2.53 23.73
CA GLY A 345 -24.97 -2.94 24.00
C GLY A 345 -24.96 -4.21 24.84
N THR A 346 -26.01 -4.36 25.65
CA THR A 346 -26.20 -5.51 26.53
C THR A 346 -27.55 -6.11 26.21
N ASP A 347 -27.56 -7.40 25.86
CA ASP A 347 -28.78 -8.16 25.58
C ASP A 347 -29.74 -7.49 24.56
N VAL A 348 -29.17 -6.92 23.50
CA VAL A 348 -29.94 -6.24 22.45
C VAL A 348 -30.48 -7.27 21.48
N PHE A 349 -31.80 -7.29 21.29
CA PHE A 349 -32.41 -8.18 20.29
C PHE A 349 -32.21 -7.63 18.88
N ILE A 350 -31.55 -8.40 18.02
CA ILE A 350 -31.28 -8.10 16.62
C ILE A 350 -32.07 -9.10 15.76
N PRO A 351 -33.05 -8.66 14.96
CA PRO A 351 -33.80 -9.56 14.08
C PRO A 351 -32.89 -10.17 13.01
N ILE A 352 -33.19 -11.40 12.59
CA ILE A 352 -32.33 -12.16 11.67
C ILE A 352 -32.11 -11.46 10.32
N ASP A 353 -33.09 -10.67 9.87
CA ASP A 353 -33.03 -9.93 8.60
C ASP A 353 -32.00 -8.77 8.62
N TRP A 354 -31.49 -8.41 9.80
CA TRP A 354 -30.42 -7.42 9.95
C TRP A 354 -29.03 -8.05 9.79
N VAL A 355 -28.90 -9.38 9.84
CA VAL A 355 -27.67 -10.08 9.43
C VAL A 355 -27.43 -9.79 7.96
N ILE A 356 -26.22 -9.37 7.58
CA ILE A 356 -25.88 -9.05 6.19
C ILE A 356 -26.02 -10.31 5.34
N GLY A 357 -26.93 -10.28 4.36
CA GLY A 357 -27.28 -11.45 3.54
C GLY A 357 -28.27 -12.44 4.19
N GLY A 358 -28.84 -12.08 5.34
CA GLY A 358 -29.88 -12.81 6.05
C GLY A 358 -29.39 -14.07 6.76
N GLN A 359 -30.34 -14.94 7.12
CA GLN A 359 -30.08 -16.16 7.90
C GLN A 359 -28.99 -17.06 7.29
N ALA A 360 -28.93 -17.17 5.97
CA ALA A 360 -27.96 -18.01 5.26
C ALA A 360 -26.49 -17.59 5.46
N GLN A 361 -26.25 -16.36 5.92
CA GLN A 361 -24.92 -15.81 6.14
C GLN A 361 -24.48 -15.79 7.61
N VAL A 362 -25.31 -16.32 8.53
CA VAL A 362 -24.86 -16.53 9.91
C VAL A 362 -23.63 -17.44 9.91
N GLY A 363 -22.59 -17.03 10.64
CA GLY A 363 -21.30 -17.73 10.69
C GLY A 363 -20.34 -17.44 9.54
N ARG A 364 -20.76 -16.69 8.50
CA ARG A 364 -19.92 -16.38 7.32
C ARG A 364 -19.23 -15.02 7.39
N GLY A 365 -19.41 -14.27 8.47
CA GLY A 365 -18.90 -12.91 8.63
C GLY A 365 -17.38 -12.80 8.57
N TRP A 366 -16.63 -13.79 9.09
CA TRP A 366 -15.16 -13.74 9.02
C TRP A 366 -14.63 -13.71 7.59
N ARG A 367 -15.22 -14.55 6.71
CA ARG A 367 -14.86 -14.57 5.29
C ARG A 367 -15.19 -13.24 4.62
N MET A 368 -16.38 -12.68 4.88
CA MET A 368 -16.78 -11.37 4.34
C MET A 368 -15.76 -10.29 4.71
N LEU A 369 -15.35 -10.26 5.99
CA LEU A 369 -14.36 -9.31 6.48
C LEU A 369 -13.01 -9.45 5.78
N MET A 370 -12.50 -10.68 5.65
CA MET A 370 -11.20 -10.91 4.99
C MET A 370 -11.21 -10.48 3.52
N GLU A 371 -12.32 -10.72 2.80
CA GLU A 371 -12.45 -10.32 1.40
C GLU A 371 -12.54 -8.79 1.23
N CYS A 372 -13.41 -8.11 2.00
CA CYS A 372 -13.60 -6.66 1.88
C CYS A 372 -12.44 -5.83 2.45
N LEU A 373 -11.76 -6.30 3.52
CA LEU A 373 -10.56 -5.64 4.07
C LEU A 373 -9.43 -5.54 3.06
N ALA A 374 -9.30 -6.49 2.15
CA ALA A 374 -8.21 -6.52 1.18
C ALA A 374 -8.27 -5.34 0.19
N ALA A 375 -9.47 -4.99 -0.30
CA ALA A 375 -9.68 -3.88 -1.23
C ALA A 375 -9.48 -2.52 -0.53
N GLY A 376 -10.11 -2.31 0.63
CA GLY A 376 -9.95 -1.09 1.41
C GLY A 376 -8.48 -0.79 1.74
N ARG A 377 -7.72 -1.82 2.15
CA ARG A 377 -6.29 -1.69 2.47
C ARG A 377 -5.43 -1.21 1.29
N ALA A 378 -5.81 -1.55 0.05
CA ALA A 378 -5.07 -1.13 -1.14
C ALA A 378 -5.27 0.35 -1.47
N ILE A 379 -6.37 0.94 -0.98
CA ILE A 379 -6.83 2.29 -1.35
C ILE A 379 -6.63 3.24 -0.18
N SER A 380 -7.28 3.00 0.96
CA SER A 380 -7.47 3.92 2.08
C SER A 380 -6.17 4.54 2.62
N LEU A 381 -5.43 3.79 3.44
CA LEU A 381 -4.21 4.29 4.09
C LEU A 381 -3.07 4.63 3.11
N PRO A 382 -2.83 3.87 2.02
CA PRO A 382 -1.86 4.28 1.01
C PRO A 382 -2.17 5.66 0.42
N SER A 383 -3.43 5.97 0.13
CA SER A 383 -3.83 7.25 -0.46
C SER A 383 -3.62 8.42 0.48
N SER A 384 -4.08 8.31 1.73
CA SER A 384 -3.94 9.39 2.70
C SER A 384 -2.47 9.69 3.03
N ASN A 385 -1.63 8.66 3.10
CA ASN A 385 -0.20 8.82 3.38
C ASN A 385 0.60 9.35 2.19
N VAL A 386 0.22 9.01 0.96
CA VAL A 386 0.74 9.71 -0.24
C VAL A 386 0.33 11.18 -0.21
N GLY A 387 -0.91 11.50 0.16
CA GLY A 387 -1.36 12.90 0.30
C GLY A 387 -0.53 13.70 1.31
N MET A 388 -0.34 13.15 2.51
CA MET A 388 0.53 13.76 3.54
C MET A 388 1.97 13.93 3.05
N ALA A 389 2.53 12.93 2.36
CA ALA A 389 3.87 13.02 1.80
C ALA A 389 3.98 14.05 0.66
N LYS A 390 2.95 14.19 -0.19
CA LYS A 390 2.91 15.23 -1.23
C LYS A 390 2.91 16.63 -0.61
N LEU A 391 2.11 16.87 0.42
CA LEU A 391 2.12 18.13 1.18
C LEU A 391 3.52 18.42 1.73
N ALA A 392 4.12 17.43 2.40
CA ALA A 392 5.45 17.58 3.00
C ALA A 392 6.55 17.86 1.97
N VAL A 393 6.60 17.12 0.84
CA VAL A 393 7.59 17.35 -0.22
C VAL A 393 7.38 18.72 -0.88
N ARG A 394 6.13 19.07 -1.16
CA ARG A 394 5.79 20.36 -1.79
C ARG A 394 6.24 21.53 -0.93
N ALA A 395 5.71 21.61 0.30
CA ALA A 395 5.95 22.73 1.19
C ALA A 395 7.41 22.78 1.69
N THR A 396 8.02 21.64 2.02
CA THR A 396 9.42 21.59 2.48
C THR A 396 10.41 21.90 1.36
N GLY A 397 10.16 21.42 0.14
CA GLY A 397 10.98 21.76 -1.02
C GLY A 397 10.97 23.26 -1.32
N ALA A 398 9.79 23.89 -1.25
CA ALA A 398 9.65 25.34 -1.38
C ALA A 398 10.35 26.08 -0.23
N TYR A 399 10.13 25.64 1.02
CA TYR A 399 10.78 26.22 2.19
C TYR A 399 12.31 26.15 2.11
N ALA A 400 12.86 25.01 1.68
CA ALA A 400 14.30 24.82 1.56
C ALA A 400 14.95 25.68 0.48
N ALA A 401 14.22 25.98 -0.59
CA ALA A 401 14.66 26.85 -1.68
C ALA A 401 14.70 28.33 -1.26
N VAL A 402 13.77 28.76 -0.39
CA VAL A 402 13.59 30.17 -0.01
C VAL A 402 14.33 30.52 1.30
N ARG A 403 14.31 29.63 2.29
CA ARG A 403 14.88 29.91 3.62
C ARG A 403 16.40 30.03 3.53
N ARG A 404 16.95 31.16 3.98
CA ARG A 404 18.40 31.39 4.02
C ARG A 404 18.97 31.26 5.44
N GLN A 405 20.08 30.54 5.58
CA GLN A 405 20.97 30.55 6.74
C GLN A 405 22.42 30.60 6.27
N PHE A 406 23.29 31.25 7.03
CA PHE A 406 24.68 31.49 6.60
C PHE A 406 24.76 32.10 5.19
N ARG A 407 23.83 33.05 4.91
CA ARG A 407 23.66 33.75 3.61
C ARG A 407 23.37 32.85 2.39
N THR A 408 23.01 31.59 2.61
CA THR A 408 22.77 30.60 1.56
C THR A 408 21.39 29.97 1.73
N PRO A 409 20.63 29.71 0.65
CA PRO A 409 19.43 28.88 0.74
C PRO A 409 19.76 27.54 1.39
N ILE A 410 18.97 27.12 2.39
CA ILE A 410 19.30 25.92 3.20
C ILE A 410 19.35 24.65 2.35
N GLY A 411 18.58 24.62 1.28
CA GLY A 411 18.55 23.52 0.32
C GLY A 411 19.84 23.28 -0.47
N GLN A 412 20.82 24.19 -0.38
CA GLN A 412 22.17 24.01 -0.95
C GLN A 412 23.12 23.24 -0.02
N PHE A 413 22.77 23.05 1.25
CA PHE A 413 23.58 22.24 2.17
C PHE A 413 23.39 20.75 1.91
N GLU A 414 24.48 19.99 1.81
CA GLU A 414 24.45 18.56 1.47
C GLU A 414 23.58 17.74 2.44
N GLY A 415 23.61 18.05 3.74
CA GLY A 415 22.74 17.40 4.72
C GLY A 415 21.24 17.60 4.47
N ILE A 416 20.84 18.78 3.96
CA ILE A 416 19.46 19.05 3.54
C ILE A 416 19.15 18.35 2.21
N GLN A 417 20.10 18.31 1.28
CA GLN A 417 19.95 17.59 0.01
C GLN A 417 19.78 16.08 0.20
N GLU A 418 20.45 15.49 1.20
CA GLU A 418 20.30 14.09 1.54
C GLU A 418 18.85 13.77 1.96
N ALA A 419 18.30 14.57 2.89
CA ALA A 419 16.92 14.44 3.36
C ALA A 419 15.91 14.72 2.24
N LEU A 420 16.07 15.80 1.46
CA LEU A 420 15.20 16.09 0.31
C LEU A 420 15.27 15.00 -0.78
N GLY A 421 16.45 14.40 -0.98
CA GLY A 421 16.64 13.26 -1.86
C GLY A 421 15.81 12.05 -1.42
N ARG A 422 15.85 11.71 -0.12
CA ARG A 422 14.99 10.68 0.48
C ARG A 422 13.52 11.01 0.32
N MET A 423 13.13 12.23 0.63
CA MET A 423 11.75 12.68 0.53
C MET A 423 11.17 12.53 -0.88
N GLY A 424 11.85 13.08 -1.89
CA GLY A 424 11.38 13.04 -3.28
C GLY A 424 11.34 11.63 -3.86
N GLY A 425 12.39 10.84 -3.64
CA GLY A 425 12.45 9.48 -4.16
C GLY A 425 11.52 8.49 -3.44
N ASN A 426 11.26 8.67 -2.14
CA ASN A 426 10.22 7.93 -1.43
C ASN A 426 8.83 8.27 -1.97
N LEU A 427 8.52 9.56 -2.13
CA LEU A 427 7.22 10.00 -2.64
C LEU A 427 6.95 9.42 -4.04
N TYR A 428 7.93 9.43 -4.95
CA TYR A 428 7.77 8.87 -6.29
C TYR A 428 7.39 7.37 -6.25
N MET A 429 8.03 6.60 -5.36
CA MET A 429 7.74 5.18 -5.17
C MET A 429 6.41 4.92 -4.48
N MET A 430 6.07 5.70 -3.46
CA MET A 430 4.81 5.59 -2.73
C MET A 430 3.62 5.81 -3.68
N ASP A 431 3.68 6.88 -4.48
CA ASP A 431 2.61 7.19 -5.43
C ASP A 431 2.53 6.14 -6.55
N ALA A 432 3.68 5.60 -7.02
CA ALA A 432 3.70 4.49 -7.98
C ALA A 432 3.03 3.23 -7.40
N ALA A 433 3.35 2.86 -6.16
CA ALA A 433 2.78 1.69 -5.48
C ALA A 433 1.28 1.85 -5.22
N ARG A 434 0.83 3.05 -4.81
CA ARG A 434 -0.60 3.38 -4.66
C ARG A 434 -1.35 3.19 -5.97
N ARG A 435 -0.86 3.80 -7.06
CA ARG A 435 -1.44 3.72 -8.41
C ARG A 435 -1.58 2.27 -8.90
N LEU A 436 -0.51 1.48 -8.77
CA LEU A 436 -0.52 0.08 -9.20
C LEU A 436 -1.47 -0.79 -8.36
N SER A 437 -1.57 -0.51 -7.06
CA SER A 437 -2.44 -1.29 -6.16
C SER A 437 -3.92 -0.97 -6.38
N ALA A 438 -4.26 0.29 -6.64
CA ALA A 438 -5.62 0.69 -7.03
C ALA A 438 -6.01 0.04 -8.38
N LEU A 439 -5.10 0.03 -9.36
CA LEU A 439 -5.32 -0.65 -10.64
C LEU A 439 -5.67 -2.13 -10.48
N ALA A 440 -4.98 -2.84 -9.57
CA ALA A 440 -5.29 -4.24 -9.33
C ALA A 440 -6.76 -4.42 -8.91
N VAL A 441 -7.28 -3.55 -8.04
CA VAL A 441 -8.68 -3.57 -7.61
C VAL A 441 -9.61 -3.23 -8.80
N ASP A 442 -9.28 -2.23 -9.61
CA ASP A 442 -10.07 -1.86 -10.80
C ASP A 442 -10.12 -2.96 -11.87
N LEU A 443 -9.10 -3.82 -11.93
CA LEU A 443 -9.09 -5.01 -12.79
C LEU A 443 -9.94 -6.17 -12.23
N GLY A 444 -10.61 -5.98 -11.08
CA GLY A 444 -11.44 -6.98 -10.41
C GLY A 444 -10.65 -7.96 -9.54
N GLU A 445 -9.34 -7.73 -9.32
CA GLU A 445 -8.57 -8.52 -8.39
C GLU A 445 -8.99 -8.21 -6.94
N LYS A 446 -8.81 -9.18 -6.05
CA LYS A 446 -8.95 -9.01 -4.59
C LYS A 446 -7.57 -9.20 -3.94
N PRO A 447 -6.64 -8.25 -4.11
CA PRO A 447 -5.21 -8.54 -4.04
C PRO A 447 -4.66 -8.45 -2.61
N SER A 448 -4.88 -9.48 -1.79
CA SER A 448 -4.62 -9.46 -0.34
C SER A 448 -3.15 -9.22 0.07
N VAL A 449 -2.20 -9.81 -0.66
CA VAL A 449 -0.77 -9.65 -0.42
C VAL A 449 -0.29 -8.28 -0.91
N ILE A 450 -0.67 -7.89 -2.13
CA ILE A 450 -0.30 -6.60 -2.71
C ILE A 450 -0.85 -5.45 -1.85
N SER A 451 -2.09 -5.53 -1.38
CA SER A 451 -2.65 -4.50 -0.51
C SER A 451 -1.91 -4.40 0.82
N ALA A 452 -1.44 -5.52 1.38
CA ALA A 452 -0.58 -5.54 2.55
C ALA A 452 0.82 -4.94 2.28
N ILE A 453 1.42 -5.22 1.12
CA ILE A 453 2.67 -4.60 0.69
C ILE A 453 2.51 -3.08 0.58
N ALA A 454 1.46 -2.63 -0.11
CA ALA A 454 1.16 -1.22 -0.30
C ALA A 454 0.96 -0.52 1.06
N LYS A 455 0.08 -1.05 1.92
CA LYS A 455 -0.18 -0.46 3.24
C LYS A 455 1.08 -0.39 4.09
N TYR A 456 1.85 -1.47 4.21
CA TYR A 456 3.05 -1.49 5.03
C TYR A 456 4.11 -0.51 4.50
N HIS A 457 4.51 -0.65 3.23
CA HIS A 457 5.64 0.12 2.71
C HIS A 457 5.31 1.59 2.44
N VAL A 458 4.08 1.91 2.03
CA VAL A 458 3.68 3.32 1.83
C VAL A 458 3.61 4.06 3.15
N THR A 459 3.06 3.45 4.21
CA THR A 459 2.94 4.10 5.53
C THR A 459 4.29 4.23 6.25
N GLU A 460 5.19 3.25 6.15
CA GLU A 460 6.55 3.38 6.70
C GLU A 460 7.36 4.45 5.95
N ARG A 461 7.31 4.47 4.62
CA ARG A 461 8.01 5.50 3.82
C ARG A 461 7.43 6.89 4.04
N ALA A 462 6.13 7.01 4.27
CA ALA A 462 5.51 8.27 4.67
C ALA A 462 6.08 8.76 6.01
N ARG A 463 6.28 7.87 7.00
CA ARG A 463 6.95 8.23 8.25
C ARG A 463 8.35 8.77 8.02
N ASP A 464 9.14 8.14 7.16
CA ASP A 464 10.47 8.63 6.80
C ASP A 464 10.39 10.04 6.17
N VAL A 465 9.47 10.25 5.22
CA VAL A 465 9.27 11.55 4.54
C VAL A 465 8.88 12.65 5.52
N ILE A 466 7.94 12.39 6.43
CA ILE A 466 7.48 13.37 7.40
C ILE A 466 8.56 13.70 8.44
N ASN A 467 9.34 12.70 8.88
CA ASN A 467 10.46 12.93 9.79
C ASN A 467 11.56 13.77 9.13
N ASP A 468 11.96 13.43 7.89
CA ASP A 468 12.92 14.22 7.12
C ASP A 468 12.44 15.67 6.92
N ALA A 469 11.13 15.85 6.68
CA ALA A 469 10.54 17.18 6.58
C ALA A 469 10.64 17.96 7.90
N MET A 470 10.40 17.31 9.04
CA MET A 470 10.49 17.95 10.36
C MET A 470 11.90 18.44 10.63
N ASP A 471 12.91 17.62 10.29
CA ASP A 471 14.32 17.97 10.44
C ASP A 471 14.72 19.18 9.58
N ILE A 472 14.20 19.28 8.35
CA ILE A 472 14.49 20.41 7.44
C ILE A 472 13.78 21.69 7.87
N VAL A 473 12.50 21.62 8.23
CA VAL A 473 11.68 22.79 8.56
C VAL A 473 12.04 23.34 9.95
N GLY A 474 12.50 22.49 10.87
CA GLY A 474 12.99 22.87 12.18
C GLY A 474 11.93 23.55 13.04
N GLY A 475 12.27 24.69 13.64
CA GLY A 475 11.40 25.42 14.60
C GLY A 475 9.99 25.70 14.07
N LYS A 476 9.85 26.07 12.78
CA LYS A 476 8.54 26.31 12.16
C LYS A 476 7.67 25.04 12.13
N GLY A 477 8.29 23.86 12.00
CA GLY A 477 7.60 22.58 11.92
C GLY A 477 7.00 22.13 13.26
N ILE A 478 7.56 22.59 14.38
CA ILE A 478 7.10 22.23 15.74
C ILE A 478 6.17 23.27 16.37
N CYS A 479 6.17 24.52 15.89
CA CYS A 479 5.27 25.57 16.35
C CYS A 479 3.92 25.46 15.63
N MET A 480 2.87 25.14 16.38
CA MET A 480 1.52 24.91 15.87
C MET A 480 0.84 26.22 15.46
N GLY A 481 0.13 26.23 14.33
CA GLY A 481 -0.68 27.37 13.88
C GLY A 481 -1.10 27.27 12.42
N PRO A 482 -1.89 28.24 11.90
CA PRO A 482 -2.30 28.29 10.49
C PRO A 482 -1.16 28.25 9.47
N HIS A 483 0.03 28.78 9.79
CA HIS A 483 1.20 28.76 8.90
C HIS A 483 2.02 27.46 9.00
N ASN A 484 1.65 26.53 9.88
CA ASN A 484 2.30 25.23 10.02
C ASN A 484 1.63 24.17 9.13
N PHE A 485 2.40 23.62 8.19
CA PHE A 485 1.93 22.61 7.23
C PHE A 485 2.28 21.16 7.60
N LEU A 486 2.96 20.91 8.73
CA LEU A 486 3.65 19.63 8.96
C LEU A 486 3.29 18.95 10.28
N ALA A 487 3.09 19.70 11.35
CA ALA A 487 2.92 19.14 12.69
C ALA A 487 1.70 18.22 12.80
N ARG A 488 0.62 18.53 12.08
CA ARG A 488 -0.59 17.69 12.03
C ARG A 488 -0.33 16.37 11.33
N ALA A 489 0.41 16.37 10.23
CA ALA A 489 0.84 15.13 9.56
C ALA A 489 1.75 14.30 10.48
N TYR A 490 2.69 14.94 11.19
CA TYR A 490 3.58 14.27 12.16
C TYR A 490 2.81 13.63 13.33
N GLN A 491 1.81 14.32 13.90
CA GLN A 491 0.97 13.76 14.97
C GLN A 491 0.17 12.54 14.51
N GLN A 492 -0.21 12.49 13.23
CA GLN A 492 -1.13 11.48 12.70
C GLN A 492 -0.45 10.26 12.09
N ILE A 493 0.81 10.36 11.70
CA ILE A 493 1.53 9.25 11.07
C ILE A 493 1.50 7.93 11.88
N PRO A 494 1.49 7.92 13.23
CA PRO A 494 1.43 6.67 13.99
C PRO A 494 0.08 5.94 13.87
N ILE A 495 -0.97 6.60 13.41
CA ILE A 495 -2.30 5.99 13.24
C ILE A 495 -2.25 5.00 12.09
N ALA A 496 -1.75 5.41 10.92
CA ALA A 496 -1.77 4.61 9.69
C ALA A 496 -0.92 3.32 9.79
N ILE A 497 0.16 3.35 10.57
CA ILE A 497 1.03 2.18 10.78
C ILE A 497 0.38 1.14 11.71
N THR A 498 -0.64 1.55 12.48
CA THR A 498 -1.27 0.75 13.54
C THR A 498 -2.61 0.14 13.09
N VAL A 499 -3.44 0.92 12.40
CA VAL A 499 -4.80 0.50 11.99
C VAL A 499 -4.80 -0.32 10.69
N GLU A 500 -5.94 -0.93 10.36
CA GLU A 500 -6.13 -1.86 9.22
C GLU A 500 -5.13 -3.04 9.18
N GLY A 501 -4.70 -3.45 10.37
CA GLY A 501 -3.65 -4.43 10.60
C GLY A 501 -2.33 -3.74 10.89
N ALA A 502 -1.81 -3.90 12.11
CA ALA A 502 -0.54 -3.31 12.51
C ALA A 502 0.57 -3.72 11.53
N ASN A 503 1.48 -2.81 11.23
CA ASN A 503 2.54 -3.03 10.25
C ASN A 503 3.40 -4.27 10.57
N ILE A 504 3.65 -4.54 11.86
CA ILE A 504 4.35 -5.74 12.33
C ILE A 504 3.62 -7.03 11.91
N MET A 505 2.31 -7.09 12.17
CA MET A 505 1.48 -8.24 11.81
C MET A 505 1.37 -8.40 10.29
N THR A 506 1.13 -7.29 9.59
CA THR A 506 1.00 -7.25 8.13
C THR A 506 2.26 -7.81 7.47
N ARG A 507 3.44 -7.36 7.93
CA ARG A 507 4.73 -7.82 7.42
C ARG A 507 4.97 -9.31 7.65
N CYS A 508 4.73 -9.82 8.86
CA CYS A 508 5.11 -11.18 9.23
C CYS A 508 4.07 -12.24 8.82
N LEU A 509 2.77 -11.95 8.95
CA LEU A 509 1.70 -12.93 8.77
C LEU A 509 1.05 -12.87 7.37
N ILE A 510 0.89 -11.67 6.80
CA ILE A 510 0.16 -11.49 5.54
C ILE A 510 1.11 -11.58 4.35
N ILE A 511 2.08 -10.66 4.26
CA ILE A 511 2.92 -10.51 3.06
C ILE A 511 3.63 -11.81 2.68
N PHE A 512 4.26 -12.49 3.64
CA PHE A 512 4.92 -13.76 3.37
C PHE A 512 4.10 -14.97 3.81
N GLY A 513 3.50 -14.98 5.00
CA GLY A 513 2.78 -16.15 5.51
C GLY A 513 1.66 -16.61 4.57
N GLN A 514 0.75 -15.72 4.22
CA GLN A 514 -0.28 -15.99 3.21
C GLN A 514 0.29 -15.93 1.79
N GLY A 515 1.20 -14.99 1.53
CA GLY A 515 1.79 -14.77 0.21
C GLY A 515 2.51 -15.99 -0.35
N VAL A 516 3.31 -16.71 0.42
CA VAL A 516 4.00 -17.93 -0.07
C VAL A 516 3.01 -19.00 -0.45
N ILE A 517 2.03 -19.29 0.41
CA ILE A 517 1.09 -20.37 0.15
C ILE A 517 0.25 -20.05 -1.10
N ARG A 518 -0.18 -18.79 -1.25
CA ARG A 518 -1.06 -18.36 -2.35
C ARG A 518 -0.30 -18.07 -3.65
N CYS A 519 0.83 -17.39 -3.59
CA CYS A 519 1.62 -16.99 -4.75
C CYS A 519 2.48 -18.13 -5.29
N HIS A 520 2.82 -19.12 -4.46
CA HIS A 520 3.59 -20.27 -4.93
C HIS A 520 2.74 -21.13 -5.88
N PRO A 521 3.19 -21.42 -7.11
CA PRO A 521 2.35 -22.06 -8.13
C PRO A 521 1.84 -23.47 -7.79
N TYR A 522 2.56 -24.21 -6.93
CA TYR A 522 2.28 -25.61 -6.62
C TYR A 522 1.86 -25.93 -5.17
N VAL A 523 2.42 -25.29 -4.13
CA VAL A 523 2.15 -25.60 -2.71
C VAL A 523 0.66 -25.74 -2.38
N LEU A 524 -0.18 -24.75 -2.69
CA LEU A 524 -1.62 -24.84 -2.39
C LEU A 524 -2.28 -26.02 -3.14
N ARG A 525 -1.89 -26.27 -4.40
CA ARG A 525 -2.41 -27.38 -5.20
C ARG A 525 -2.03 -28.74 -4.62
N GLU A 526 -0.81 -28.87 -4.11
CA GLU A 526 -0.34 -30.08 -3.41
C GLU A 526 -1.14 -30.31 -2.12
N MET A 527 -1.34 -29.26 -1.32
CA MET A 527 -2.14 -29.33 -0.09
C MET A 527 -3.59 -29.73 -0.38
N THR A 528 -4.24 -29.11 -1.37
CA THR A 528 -5.62 -29.42 -1.75
C THR A 528 -5.76 -30.84 -2.29
N ALA A 529 -4.82 -31.28 -3.16
CA ALA A 529 -4.83 -32.64 -3.72
C ALA A 529 -4.57 -33.71 -2.66
N ALA A 530 -3.76 -33.41 -1.64
CA ALA A 530 -3.46 -34.34 -0.56
C ALA A 530 -4.64 -34.55 0.41
N ARG A 531 -5.48 -33.53 0.62
CA ARG A 531 -6.59 -33.52 1.60
C ARG A 531 -7.87 -34.22 1.12
N ARG A 532 -8.14 -34.26 -0.18
CA ARG A 532 -9.34 -34.94 -0.72
C ARG A 532 -9.09 -36.47 -0.73
N ALA A 533 -10.13 -37.26 -0.44
CA ALA A 533 -10.10 -38.72 -0.18
C ALA A 533 -9.42 -39.58 -1.29
N ASP A 534 -9.29 -40.90 -1.11
CA ASP A 534 -8.53 -41.85 -1.95
C ASP A 534 -9.00 -42.06 -3.41
N ALA A 535 -9.64 -41.05 -4.01
CA ALA A 535 -9.98 -41.02 -5.42
C ALA A 535 -8.73 -41.02 -6.32
N PRO A 536 -8.71 -41.82 -7.39
CA PRO A 536 -7.63 -41.82 -8.39
C PRO A 536 -7.34 -40.45 -9.02
N GLU A 537 -8.33 -39.55 -9.01
CA GLU A 537 -8.21 -38.18 -9.49
C GLU A 537 -7.27 -37.33 -8.61
N ASN A 538 -7.32 -37.51 -7.30
CA ASN A 538 -6.45 -36.79 -6.36
C ASN A 538 -4.99 -37.22 -6.51
N LEU A 539 -4.73 -38.51 -6.74
CA LEU A 539 -3.39 -38.99 -7.05
C LEU A 539 -2.85 -38.37 -8.36
N ARG A 540 -3.71 -38.16 -9.37
CA ARG A 540 -3.33 -37.48 -10.62
C ARG A 540 -3.06 -35.99 -10.39
N ALA A 541 -3.90 -35.31 -9.63
CA ALA A 541 -3.72 -33.90 -9.31
C ALA A 541 -2.43 -33.68 -8.50
N PHE A 542 -2.15 -34.53 -7.52
CA PHE A 542 -0.93 -34.50 -6.73
C PHE A 542 0.31 -34.83 -7.58
N ASP A 543 0.23 -35.81 -8.49
CA ASP A 543 1.30 -36.13 -9.44
C ASP A 543 1.68 -34.92 -10.31
N VAL A 544 0.69 -34.21 -10.86
CA VAL A 544 0.92 -33.01 -11.67
C VAL A 544 1.53 -31.89 -10.82
N ALA A 545 1.04 -31.70 -9.60
CA ALA A 545 1.54 -30.66 -8.71
C ALA A 545 2.98 -30.93 -8.27
N LEU A 546 3.27 -32.15 -7.79
CA LEU A 546 4.58 -32.55 -7.28
C LEU A 546 5.69 -32.46 -8.34
N PHE A 547 5.46 -33.01 -9.53
CA PHE A 547 6.47 -32.96 -10.59
C PHE A 547 6.56 -31.58 -11.25
N GLY A 548 5.47 -30.80 -11.23
CA GLY A 548 5.51 -29.39 -11.58
C GLY A 548 6.36 -28.57 -10.60
N HIS A 549 6.20 -28.81 -9.30
CA HIS A 549 7.00 -28.19 -8.24
C HIS A 549 8.48 -28.59 -8.35
N ALA A 550 8.79 -29.85 -8.61
CA ALA A 550 10.16 -30.30 -8.84
C ALA A 550 10.80 -29.61 -10.07
N ALA A 551 10.06 -29.47 -11.18
CA ALA A 551 10.52 -28.74 -12.35
C ALA A 551 10.73 -27.25 -12.05
N PHE A 552 9.83 -26.65 -11.26
CA PHE A 552 9.92 -25.26 -10.80
C PHE A 552 11.18 -25.00 -9.96
N ILE A 553 11.46 -25.85 -8.97
CA ILE A 553 12.69 -25.76 -8.15
C ILE A 553 13.93 -25.89 -9.04
N ALA A 554 13.95 -26.89 -9.92
CA ALA A 554 15.07 -27.10 -10.85
C ALA A 554 15.27 -25.91 -11.79
N GLY A 555 14.18 -25.32 -12.29
CA GLY A 555 14.23 -24.16 -13.17
C GLY A 555 14.71 -22.90 -12.45
N ASN A 556 14.24 -22.66 -11.23
CA ASN A 556 14.71 -21.54 -10.41
C ASN A 556 16.15 -21.71 -9.97
N LEU A 557 16.59 -22.92 -9.65
CA LEU A 557 18.01 -23.22 -9.40
C LEU A 557 18.87 -22.91 -10.64
N ALA A 558 18.46 -23.37 -11.82
CA ALA A 558 19.18 -23.13 -13.06
C ALA A 558 19.24 -21.63 -13.41
N ARG A 559 18.12 -20.92 -13.26
CA ARG A 559 18.05 -19.46 -13.46
C ARG A 559 18.92 -18.72 -12.45
N ALA A 560 18.81 -19.04 -11.15
CA ALA A 560 19.63 -18.45 -10.10
C ALA A 560 21.13 -18.60 -10.40
N LEU A 561 21.57 -19.81 -10.76
CA LEU A 561 22.96 -20.08 -11.18
C LEU A 561 23.40 -19.24 -12.38
N LEU A 562 22.58 -19.21 -13.44
CA LEU A 562 22.87 -18.42 -14.64
C LEU A 562 22.95 -16.90 -14.34
N HIS A 563 22.06 -16.42 -13.48
CA HIS A 563 22.02 -15.01 -13.08
C HIS A 563 23.16 -14.68 -12.12
N ALA A 564 23.54 -15.59 -11.24
CA ALA A 564 24.71 -15.47 -10.37
C ALA A 564 26.01 -15.39 -11.18
N ALA A 565 26.22 -16.32 -12.11
CA ALA A 565 27.43 -16.40 -12.94
C ALA A 565 27.59 -15.18 -13.86
N SER A 566 26.49 -14.66 -14.41
CA SER A 566 26.50 -13.49 -15.31
C SER A 566 26.42 -12.13 -14.60
N GLY A 567 26.32 -12.11 -13.27
CA GLY A 567 26.03 -10.88 -12.51
C GLY A 567 24.65 -10.28 -12.83
N GLY A 568 23.70 -11.08 -13.33
CA GLY A 568 22.36 -10.67 -13.74
C GLY A 568 22.24 -10.23 -15.19
N ARG A 569 23.34 -10.21 -15.97
CA ARG A 569 23.31 -9.76 -17.38
C ARG A 569 22.54 -10.72 -18.29
N ALA A 570 22.52 -12.01 -17.96
CA ALA A 570 21.78 -13.03 -18.71
C ALA A 570 20.26 -13.01 -18.45
N ALA A 571 19.80 -12.23 -17.46
CA ALA A 571 18.37 -12.07 -17.22
C ALA A 571 17.71 -11.32 -18.39
N ALA A 572 16.55 -11.81 -18.81
CA ALA A 572 15.74 -11.12 -19.82
C ALA A 572 15.28 -9.76 -19.29
N ALA A 573 15.07 -8.81 -20.21
CA ALA A 573 14.39 -7.56 -19.93
C ALA A 573 13.50 -7.20 -21.12
N PRO A 574 12.27 -6.69 -20.88
CA PRO A 574 11.40 -6.25 -21.95
C PRO A 574 11.99 -5.06 -22.71
N ASP A 575 11.33 -4.67 -23.79
CA ASP A 575 11.62 -3.40 -24.48
C ASP A 575 11.16 -2.21 -23.63
N ALA A 576 12.06 -1.72 -22.77
CA ALA A 576 11.81 -0.67 -21.80
C ALA A 576 12.82 0.48 -21.98
N ALA A 577 12.58 1.60 -21.30
CA ALA A 577 13.51 2.73 -21.24
C ALA A 577 14.96 2.24 -21.02
N PRO A 578 15.92 2.59 -21.90
CA PRO A 578 17.27 2.03 -21.87
C PRO A 578 17.97 2.16 -20.50
N GLU A 579 17.77 3.29 -19.83
CA GLU A 579 18.32 3.59 -18.51
C GLU A 579 17.75 2.72 -17.37
N LEU A 580 16.49 2.28 -17.49
CA LEU A 580 15.82 1.45 -16.48
C LEU A 580 15.90 -0.05 -16.79
N ARG A 581 16.32 -0.44 -18.00
CA ARG A 581 16.37 -1.84 -18.46
C ARG A 581 17.13 -2.77 -17.51
N ARG A 582 18.19 -2.27 -16.86
CA ARG A 582 18.98 -3.03 -15.87
C ARG A 582 18.17 -3.44 -14.63
N TYR A 583 17.13 -2.68 -14.29
CA TYR A 583 16.31 -2.93 -13.12
C TYR A 583 15.30 -4.06 -13.35
N TYR A 584 14.77 -4.20 -14.56
CA TYR A 584 13.98 -5.38 -14.95
C TYR A 584 14.80 -6.67 -14.79
N ARG A 585 16.07 -6.64 -15.21
CA ARG A 585 17.02 -7.76 -15.01
C ARG A 585 17.27 -8.05 -13.53
N ALA A 586 17.40 -7.00 -12.72
CA ALA A 586 17.57 -7.12 -11.27
C ALA A 586 16.35 -7.79 -10.63
N VAL A 587 15.14 -7.39 -11.01
CA VAL A 587 13.88 -8.01 -10.53
C VAL A 587 13.83 -9.50 -10.89
N ASN A 588 14.14 -9.87 -12.14
CA ASN A 588 14.17 -11.27 -12.55
C ASN A 588 15.19 -12.10 -11.73
N ARG A 589 16.37 -11.53 -11.46
CA ARG A 589 17.40 -12.17 -10.62
C ARG A 589 16.92 -12.38 -9.18
N PHE A 590 16.33 -11.35 -8.57
CA PHE A 590 15.79 -11.48 -7.22
C PHE A 590 14.59 -12.41 -7.15
N SER A 591 13.73 -12.42 -8.17
CA SER A 591 12.58 -13.32 -8.26
C SER A 591 13.04 -14.78 -8.23
N ALA A 592 14.04 -15.14 -9.05
CA ALA A 592 14.59 -16.51 -9.06
C ALA A 592 15.26 -16.87 -7.71
N ALA A 593 15.98 -15.90 -7.10
CA ALA A 593 16.58 -16.09 -5.79
C ALA A 593 15.53 -16.27 -4.69
N LEU A 594 14.47 -15.45 -4.69
CA LEU A 594 13.37 -15.51 -3.73
C LEU A 594 12.63 -16.85 -3.81
N ALA A 595 12.30 -17.31 -5.01
CA ALA A 595 11.66 -18.61 -5.22
C ALA A 595 12.53 -19.75 -4.63
N LEU A 596 13.82 -19.79 -4.97
CA LEU A 596 14.75 -20.78 -4.44
C LEU A 596 14.90 -20.70 -2.92
N LEU A 597 15.01 -19.48 -2.36
CA LEU A 597 15.10 -19.25 -0.92
C LEU A 597 13.83 -19.73 -0.21
N ALA A 598 12.66 -19.46 -0.76
CA ALA A 598 11.39 -19.89 -0.19
C ALA A 598 11.24 -21.42 -0.22
N ASP A 599 11.55 -22.07 -1.33
CA ASP A 599 11.44 -23.53 -1.47
C ASP A 599 12.40 -24.26 -0.54
N VAL A 600 13.66 -23.81 -0.48
CA VAL A 600 14.64 -24.39 0.45
C VAL A 600 14.24 -24.11 1.91
N SER A 601 13.66 -22.94 2.21
CA SER A 601 13.15 -22.63 3.56
C SER A 601 11.99 -23.56 3.94
N MET A 602 11.01 -23.75 3.05
CA MET A 602 9.88 -24.65 3.28
C MET A 602 10.35 -26.10 3.46
N PHE A 603 11.28 -26.55 2.61
CA PHE A 603 11.81 -27.91 2.67
C PHE A 603 12.64 -28.18 3.94
N THR A 604 13.52 -27.26 4.32
CA THR A 604 14.45 -27.48 5.45
C THR A 604 13.85 -27.15 6.80
N LEU A 605 12.92 -26.19 6.89
CA LEU A 605 12.34 -25.73 8.16
C LEU A 605 10.94 -26.27 8.40
N GLY A 606 10.24 -26.75 7.37
CA GLY A 606 8.90 -27.32 7.46
C GLY A 606 7.92 -26.42 8.22
N GLY A 607 7.10 -27.01 9.09
CA GLY A 607 6.13 -26.28 9.91
C GLY A 607 6.75 -25.26 10.89
N THR A 608 8.06 -25.33 11.17
CA THR A 608 8.71 -24.32 12.03
C THR A 608 8.88 -22.97 11.33
N LEU A 609 8.81 -22.93 10.00
CA LEU A 609 8.91 -21.70 9.22
C LEU A 609 7.84 -20.67 9.63
N LYS A 610 6.60 -21.12 9.87
CA LYS A 610 5.48 -20.28 10.33
C LYS A 610 5.81 -19.51 11.61
N ARG A 611 6.58 -20.10 12.52
CA ARG A 611 6.95 -19.51 13.81
C ARG A 611 8.20 -18.61 13.75
N ARG A 612 8.91 -18.60 12.62
CA ARG A 612 10.14 -17.82 12.44
C ARG A 612 9.84 -16.48 11.78
N GLU A 613 9.06 -15.66 12.46
CA GLU A 613 8.52 -14.40 11.93
C GLU A 613 9.60 -13.42 11.42
N SER A 614 10.79 -13.40 12.04
CA SER A 614 11.90 -12.58 11.54
C SER A 614 12.46 -13.07 10.19
N LEU A 615 12.44 -14.38 9.94
CA LEU A 615 12.93 -14.97 8.69
C LEU A 615 11.88 -14.80 7.58
N THR A 616 10.63 -15.15 7.87
CA THR A 616 9.50 -15.00 6.95
C THR A 616 9.25 -13.53 6.61
N GLY A 617 9.33 -12.63 7.59
CA GLY A 617 9.22 -11.20 7.36
C GLY A 617 10.27 -10.67 6.40
N ARG A 618 11.54 -11.14 6.48
CA ARG A 618 12.58 -10.75 5.52
C ARG A 618 12.35 -11.30 4.12
N LEU A 619 11.83 -12.53 3.99
CA LEU A 619 11.43 -13.05 2.68
C LEU A 619 10.26 -12.25 2.08
N GLY A 620 9.33 -11.80 2.93
CA GLY A 620 8.25 -10.87 2.57
C GLY A 620 8.78 -9.49 2.16
N ASP A 621 9.82 -8.98 2.82
CA ASP A 621 10.47 -7.73 2.45
C ASP A 621 11.09 -7.81 1.05
N ILE A 622 11.73 -8.94 0.68
CA ILE A 622 12.24 -9.13 -0.70
C ILE A 622 11.08 -8.99 -1.69
N LEU A 623 10.02 -9.79 -1.53
CA LEU A 623 8.85 -9.74 -2.41
C LEU A 623 8.28 -8.32 -2.54
N SER A 624 8.16 -7.65 -1.39
CA SER A 624 7.63 -6.31 -1.31
C SER A 624 8.48 -5.30 -2.07
N GLN A 625 9.80 -5.29 -1.87
CA GLN A 625 10.67 -4.36 -2.59
C GLN A 625 10.63 -4.63 -4.09
N LEU A 626 10.51 -5.89 -4.54
CA LEU A 626 10.33 -6.20 -5.96
C LEU A 626 9.03 -5.62 -6.51
N TYR A 627 7.92 -5.71 -5.77
CA TYR A 627 6.66 -5.08 -6.14
C TYR A 627 6.80 -3.56 -6.27
N LEU A 628 7.45 -2.90 -5.30
CA LEU A 628 7.68 -1.46 -5.34
C LEU A 628 8.55 -1.03 -6.54
N VAL A 629 9.61 -1.80 -6.84
CA VAL A 629 10.42 -1.58 -8.06
C VAL A 629 9.55 -1.70 -9.31
N CYS A 630 8.72 -2.73 -9.41
CA CYS A 630 7.83 -2.91 -10.56
C CYS A 630 6.82 -1.77 -10.69
N ALA A 631 6.29 -1.26 -9.57
CA ALA A 631 5.39 -0.12 -9.57
C ALA A 631 6.06 1.13 -10.15
N VAL A 632 7.29 1.43 -9.73
CA VAL A 632 8.09 2.55 -10.26
C VAL A 632 8.39 2.37 -11.75
N LEU A 633 8.82 1.18 -12.16
CA LEU A 633 9.11 0.87 -13.56
C LEU A 633 7.87 1.01 -14.45
N LYS A 634 6.71 0.51 -13.98
CA LYS A 634 5.44 0.66 -14.70
C LYS A 634 5.00 2.11 -14.77
N ARG A 635 5.04 2.86 -13.66
CA ARG A 635 4.71 4.29 -13.65
C ARG A 635 5.53 5.06 -14.68
N PHE A 636 6.84 4.87 -14.71
CA PHE A 636 7.71 5.61 -15.64
C PHE A 636 7.38 5.33 -17.11
N GLU A 637 6.99 4.08 -17.44
CA GLU A 637 6.54 3.72 -18.78
C GLU A 637 5.14 4.29 -19.09
N ASP A 638 4.20 4.18 -18.15
CA ASP A 638 2.82 4.68 -18.29
C ASP A 638 2.78 6.21 -18.44
N ASP A 639 3.69 6.92 -17.76
CA ASP A 639 3.86 8.39 -17.81
C ASP A 639 4.58 8.85 -19.09
N GLY A 640 4.97 7.93 -19.98
CA GLY A 640 5.57 8.26 -21.29
C GLY A 640 7.09 8.44 -21.27
N ARG A 641 7.79 7.85 -20.28
CA ARG A 641 9.27 7.92 -20.11
C ARG A 641 9.82 9.36 -20.00
N PRO A 642 9.27 10.22 -19.12
CA PRO A 642 9.75 11.58 -18.98
C PRO A 642 11.20 11.58 -18.44
N ALA A 643 12.15 12.08 -19.25
CA ALA A 643 13.57 12.10 -18.90
C ALA A 643 13.87 12.87 -17.61
N GLU A 644 13.06 13.87 -17.29
CA GLU A 644 13.19 14.67 -16.07
C GLU A 644 12.90 13.86 -14.80
N ASP A 645 12.07 12.81 -14.89
CA ASP A 645 11.70 11.96 -13.74
C ASP A 645 12.74 10.85 -13.50
N ALA A 646 13.70 10.67 -14.42
CA ALA A 646 14.67 9.57 -14.37
C ALA A 646 15.47 9.56 -13.05
N ALA A 647 15.78 10.73 -12.49
CA ALA A 647 16.48 10.83 -11.21
C ALA A 647 15.63 10.27 -10.06
N LEU A 648 14.33 10.59 -10.01
CA LEU A 648 13.39 10.05 -9.02
C LEU A 648 13.27 8.53 -9.18
N ALA A 649 13.01 8.05 -10.40
CA ALA A 649 12.88 6.63 -10.69
C ALA A 649 14.15 5.84 -10.33
N HIS A 650 15.33 6.36 -10.69
CA HIS A 650 16.59 5.73 -10.34
C HIS A 650 16.81 5.68 -8.82
N TRP A 651 16.51 6.76 -8.11
CA TRP A 651 16.67 6.81 -6.65
C TRP A 651 15.76 5.78 -5.99
N SER A 652 14.47 5.78 -6.35
CA SER A 652 13.47 4.86 -5.81
C SER A 652 13.87 3.40 -6.00
N VAL A 653 14.26 3.03 -7.23
CA VAL A 653 14.61 1.65 -7.54
C VAL A 653 15.92 1.23 -6.88
N GLN A 654 16.92 2.11 -6.79
CA GLN A 654 18.18 1.78 -6.11
C GLN A 654 17.98 1.54 -4.62
N ASP A 655 17.19 2.39 -3.94
CA ASP A 655 16.85 2.17 -2.53
C ASP A 655 16.10 0.85 -2.33
N ALA A 656 15.06 0.57 -3.12
CA ALA A 656 14.30 -0.66 -3.00
C ALA A 656 15.15 -1.92 -3.29
N LEU A 657 16.00 -1.91 -4.31
CA LEU A 657 16.90 -3.05 -4.61
C LEU A 657 17.96 -3.25 -3.51
N ALA A 658 18.47 -2.17 -2.91
CA ALA A 658 19.38 -2.26 -1.77
C ALA A 658 18.67 -2.89 -0.56
N ARG A 659 17.45 -2.44 -0.23
CA ARG A 659 16.63 -3.03 0.85
C ARG A 659 16.25 -4.49 0.57
N ALA A 660 15.99 -4.85 -0.69
CA ALA A 660 15.74 -6.23 -1.10
C ALA A 660 16.97 -7.11 -0.87
N TYR A 661 18.16 -6.59 -1.19
CA TYR A 661 19.42 -7.28 -0.91
C TYR A 661 19.67 -7.41 0.60
N ASP A 662 19.49 -6.35 1.38
CA ASP A 662 19.67 -6.37 2.84
C ASP A 662 18.74 -7.41 3.50
N ALA A 663 17.50 -7.51 3.02
CA ALA A 663 16.56 -8.53 3.48
C ALA A 663 17.03 -9.95 3.12
N LEU A 664 17.48 -10.18 1.88
CA LEU A 664 18.02 -11.45 1.42
C LEU A 664 19.28 -11.86 2.18
N ASP A 665 20.23 -10.93 2.36
CA ASP A 665 21.43 -11.14 3.14
C ASP A 665 21.07 -11.47 4.59
N GLY A 666 20.10 -10.76 5.15
CA GLY A 666 19.54 -11.04 6.47
C GLY A 666 18.89 -12.42 6.60
N VAL A 667 18.23 -12.94 5.54
CA VAL A 667 17.74 -14.33 5.51
C VAL A 667 18.89 -15.32 5.60
N LEU A 668 19.92 -15.14 4.77
CA LEU A 668 21.09 -16.03 4.73
C LEU A 668 21.92 -15.95 6.03
N ALA A 669 22.11 -14.74 6.56
CA ALA A 669 22.85 -14.48 7.79
C ALA A 669 22.14 -15.01 9.05
N ASN A 670 20.84 -15.26 8.98
CA ASN A 670 20.05 -15.81 10.10
C ASN A 670 19.44 -17.17 9.77
N PHE A 671 19.85 -17.80 8.67
CA PHE A 671 19.35 -19.11 8.31
C PHE A 671 19.85 -20.17 9.31
N PRO A 672 18.98 -21.04 9.84
CA PRO A 672 19.38 -21.99 10.89
C PRO A 672 20.52 -22.94 10.49
N ASN A 673 20.52 -23.40 9.23
CA ASN A 673 21.59 -24.23 8.69
C ASN A 673 22.62 -23.37 7.93
N ARG A 674 23.81 -23.19 8.52
CA ARG A 674 24.89 -22.39 7.94
C ARG A 674 25.43 -22.94 6.62
N ALA A 675 25.49 -24.26 6.46
CA ALA A 675 25.94 -24.87 5.21
C ALA A 675 24.92 -24.59 4.09
N THR A 676 23.63 -24.75 4.37
CA THR A 676 22.55 -24.40 3.43
C THR A 676 22.60 -22.92 3.05
N ALA A 677 22.82 -22.02 4.02
CA ALA A 677 23.00 -20.59 3.73
C ALA A 677 24.19 -20.30 2.83
N GLY A 678 25.34 -20.95 3.07
CA GLY A 678 26.54 -20.80 2.24
C GLY A 678 26.29 -21.24 0.79
N VAL A 679 25.61 -22.39 0.61
CA VAL A 679 25.20 -22.88 -0.71
C VAL A 679 24.24 -21.90 -1.38
N LEU A 680 23.16 -21.48 -0.70
CA LEU A 680 22.21 -20.53 -1.24
C LEU A 680 22.86 -19.19 -1.64
N ARG A 681 23.82 -18.71 -0.86
CA ARG A 681 24.61 -17.52 -1.20
C ARG A 681 25.40 -17.71 -2.49
N ALA A 682 26.11 -18.82 -2.62
CA ALA A 682 26.88 -19.14 -3.81
C ALA A 682 25.98 -19.28 -5.06
N LEU A 683 24.78 -19.84 -4.89
CA LEU A 683 23.81 -20.04 -5.98
C LEU A 683 23.10 -18.76 -6.44
N THR A 684 23.02 -17.72 -5.60
CA THR A 684 22.23 -16.51 -5.88
C THR A 684 23.09 -15.25 -6.04
N PHE A 685 23.95 -14.98 -5.06
CA PHE A 685 24.80 -13.78 -4.97
C PHE A 685 26.22 -14.13 -4.50
N PRO A 686 27.02 -14.84 -5.33
CA PRO A 686 28.34 -15.34 -4.94
C PRO A 686 29.38 -14.24 -4.71
N PHE A 687 29.23 -13.09 -5.37
CA PHE A 687 30.19 -11.97 -5.32
C PHE A 687 29.82 -10.87 -4.31
N GLY A 688 28.91 -11.15 -3.38
CA GLY A 688 28.43 -10.17 -2.40
C GLY A 688 27.41 -9.19 -2.97
N ALA A 689 27.30 -8.00 -2.34
CA ALA A 689 26.26 -7.01 -2.57
C ALA A 689 26.45 -6.24 -3.89
N PRO A 690 25.63 -6.48 -4.93
CA PRO A 690 25.77 -5.78 -6.20
C PRO A 690 24.94 -4.49 -6.27
N TYR A 691 24.00 -4.30 -5.34
CA TYR A 691 23.10 -3.14 -5.29
C TYR A 691 23.51 -2.26 -4.13
N ARG A 692 23.71 -0.97 -4.42
CA ARG A 692 24.10 0.04 -3.44
C ARG A 692 22.93 0.99 -3.22
N ARG A 693 22.91 1.62 -2.04
CA ARG A 693 22.02 2.75 -1.78
C ARG A 693 22.27 3.87 -2.80
N PRO A 694 21.27 4.73 -3.06
CA PRO A 694 21.43 5.89 -3.94
C PRO A 694 22.68 6.71 -3.54
N ALA A 695 23.49 7.07 -4.53
CA ALA A 695 24.66 7.91 -4.30
C ALA A 695 24.27 9.36 -3.98
N ASP A 696 25.11 10.07 -3.24
CA ASP A 696 24.85 11.46 -2.82
C ASP A 696 24.58 12.38 -4.01
N ALA A 697 25.32 12.20 -5.11
CA ALA A 697 25.08 12.96 -6.36
C ALA A 697 23.69 12.70 -6.98
N LEU A 698 23.12 11.50 -6.81
CA LEU A 698 21.74 11.23 -7.22
C LEU A 698 20.74 11.86 -6.26
N SER A 699 20.98 11.78 -4.95
CA SER A 699 20.17 12.47 -3.94
C SER A 699 20.17 13.99 -4.15
N ALA A 700 21.32 14.60 -4.44
CA ALA A 700 21.45 16.02 -4.76
C ALA A 700 20.67 16.41 -6.03
N ARG A 701 20.63 15.55 -7.07
CA ARG A 701 19.80 15.79 -8.26
C ARG A 701 18.31 15.74 -7.93
N VAL A 702 17.87 14.79 -7.13
CA VAL A 702 16.47 14.72 -6.65
C VAL A 702 16.14 15.94 -5.79
N ALA A 703 17.03 16.32 -4.88
CA ALA A 703 16.89 17.50 -4.04
C ALA A 703 16.76 18.77 -4.88
N LYS A 704 17.59 18.93 -5.91
CA LYS A 704 17.48 20.06 -6.85
C LYS A 704 16.13 20.06 -7.57
N LEU A 705 15.66 18.90 -8.02
CA LEU A 705 14.37 18.75 -8.70
C LEU A 705 13.21 19.21 -7.82
N VAL A 706 13.14 18.79 -6.55
CA VAL A 706 12.05 19.20 -5.64
C VAL A 706 12.13 20.68 -5.23
N GLN A 707 13.30 21.31 -5.41
CA GLN A 707 13.59 22.71 -5.12
C GLN A 707 13.64 23.62 -6.36
N THR A 708 13.28 23.13 -7.54
CA THR A 708 13.27 23.95 -8.76
C THR A 708 11.90 23.86 -9.41
N PRO A 709 11.27 24.98 -9.79
CA PRO A 709 10.05 24.94 -10.60
C PRO A 709 10.31 24.16 -11.89
N GLY A 710 9.44 23.20 -12.21
CA GLY A 710 9.62 22.36 -13.39
C GLY A 710 8.67 21.17 -13.42
N ALA A 711 8.49 20.61 -14.62
CA ALA A 711 7.42 19.65 -14.86
C ALA A 711 7.57 18.34 -14.07
N ALA A 712 8.79 17.91 -13.76
CA ALA A 712 9.00 16.75 -12.88
C ALA A 712 8.52 16.97 -11.43
N ARG A 713 8.74 18.16 -10.86
CA ARG A 713 8.21 18.52 -9.54
C ARG A 713 6.68 18.59 -9.61
N ASP A 714 6.15 19.26 -10.63
CA ASP A 714 4.70 19.43 -10.81
C ASP A 714 3.99 18.07 -10.95
N ARG A 715 4.57 17.11 -11.70
CA ARG A 715 4.08 15.72 -11.76
C ARG A 715 4.20 14.98 -10.43
N LEU A 716 5.26 15.21 -9.67
CA LEU A 716 5.50 14.55 -8.38
C LEU A 716 4.44 14.96 -7.34
N VAL A 717 4.06 16.24 -7.30
CA VAL A 717 3.07 16.80 -6.37
C VAL A 717 1.71 17.08 -7.01
N ALA A 718 1.47 16.55 -8.22
CA ALA A 718 0.22 16.70 -8.95
C ALA A 718 -0.99 16.22 -8.13
N ASP A 719 -2.17 16.73 -8.46
CA ASP A 719 -3.46 16.39 -7.83
C ASP A 719 -3.56 16.77 -6.34
N SER A 720 -2.54 17.39 -5.75
CA SER A 720 -2.62 17.98 -4.40
C SER A 720 -3.36 19.30 -4.42
N TYR A 721 -4.16 19.54 -3.38
CA TYR A 721 -4.77 20.85 -3.15
C TYR A 721 -3.69 21.90 -2.87
N CYS A 722 -3.72 23.00 -3.61
CA CYS A 722 -2.87 24.16 -3.38
C CYS A 722 -3.58 25.40 -3.89
N PRO A 723 -4.27 26.12 -3.01
CA PRO A 723 -5.03 27.29 -3.40
C PRO A 723 -4.09 28.51 -3.56
N GLY A 724 -4.66 29.67 -3.85
CA GLY A 724 -3.92 30.92 -3.85
C GLY A 724 -3.55 31.40 -2.44
N PRO A 725 -2.55 32.29 -2.29
CA PRO A 725 -2.13 32.85 -1.00
C PRO A 725 -3.24 33.57 -0.21
N GLU A 726 -4.30 34.01 -0.88
CA GLU A 726 -5.49 34.63 -0.28
C GLU A 726 -6.39 33.64 0.48
N ILE A 727 -6.25 32.33 0.21
CA ILE A 727 -7.06 31.27 0.83
C ILE A 727 -6.28 30.54 1.93
N ASP A 728 -4.99 30.28 1.72
CA ASP A 728 -4.17 29.46 2.62
C ASP A 728 -2.77 30.07 2.83
N PRO A 729 -2.36 30.36 4.08
CA PRO A 729 -1.03 30.86 4.36
C PRO A 729 0.11 29.94 3.87
N ILE A 730 -0.14 28.64 3.70
CA ILE A 730 0.86 27.70 3.19
C ILE A 730 1.18 28.00 1.71
N ALA A 731 0.22 28.54 0.95
CA ALA A 731 0.40 28.85 -0.47
C ALA A 731 1.40 29.99 -0.72
N TYR A 732 1.68 30.85 0.27
CA TYR A 732 2.76 31.85 0.19
C TYR A 732 4.12 31.21 -0.08
N GLY A 733 4.38 30.01 0.46
CA GLY A 733 5.61 29.27 0.18
C GLY A 733 5.77 28.92 -1.31
N GLU A 734 4.69 28.43 -1.94
CA GLU A 734 4.69 28.10 -3.36
C GLU A 734 4.78 29.36 -4.25
N ALA A 735 4.10 30.44 -3.87
CA ALA A 735 4.18 31.72 -4.59
C ALA A 735 5.61 32.27 -4.57
N THR A 736 6.25 32.29 -3.39
CA THR A 736 7.65 32.72 -3.24
C THR A 736 8.60 31.82 -4.04
N PHE A 737 8.39 30.51 -3.98
CA PHE A 737 9.17 29.51 -4.71
C PHE A 737 9.13 29.72 -6.22
N ARG A 738 7.98 30.07 -6.79
CA ARG A 738 7.84 30.36 -8.23
C ARG A 738 8.57 31.63 -8.66
N LEU A 739 8.72 32.60 -7.78
CA LEU A 739 9.47 33.84 -8.04
C LEU A 739 10.99 33.62 -7.95
N GLN A 740 11.44 32.61 -7.20
CA GLN A 740 12.87 32.36 -6.92
C GLN A 740 13.79 32.40 -8.15
N PRO A 741 13.49 31.75 -9.30
CA PRO A 741 14.41 31.76 -10.43
C PRO A 741 14.63 33.16 -11.03
N ALA A 742 13.58 33.99 -11.04
CA ALA A 742 13.67 35.37 -11.50
C ALA A 742 14.49 36.22 -10.52
N VAL A 743 14.25 36.04 -9.22
CA VAL A 743 15.00 36.71 -8.14
C VAL A 743 16.48 36.35 -8.19
N ASP A 744 16.81 35.07 -8.33
CA ASP A 744 18.19 34.59 -8.47
C ASP A 744 18.89 35.22 -9.68
N ALA A 745 18.19 35.34 -10.82
CA ALA A 745 18.74 35.98 -12.02
C ALA A 745 19.07 37.46 -11.78
N ILE A 746 18.17 38.19 -11.10
CA ILE A 746 18.36 39.60 -10.72
C ILE A 746 19.53 39.72 -9.73
N GLU A 747 19.57 38.91 -8.67
CA GLU A 747 20.67 38.90 -7.69
C GLU A 747 22.02 38.68 -8.37
N GLN A 748 22.11 37.70 -9.28
CA GLN A 748 23.35 37.42 -10.02
C GLN A 748 23.78 38.58 -10.91
N ARG A 749 22.82 39.23 -11.59
CA ARG A 749 23.07 40.41 -12.42
C ARG A 749 23.56 41.61 -11.60
N LEU A 750 23.12 41.74 -10.36
CA LEU A 750 23.49 42.83 -9.45
C LEU A 750 24.82 42.60 -8.71
N LYS A 751 25.37 41.38 -8.69
CA LYS A 751 26.67 41.07 -8.03
C LYS A 751 27.82 42.01 -8.40
N PRO A 752 28.03 42.42 -9.67
CA PRO A 752 29.07 43.37 -10.01
C PRO A 752 28.85 44.76 -9.39
N ALA A 753 27.60 45.23 -9.32
CA ALA A 753 27.26 46.51 -8.70
C ALA A 753 27.51 46.50 -7.18
N VAL A 754 27.22 45.35 -6.53
CA VAL A 754 27.54 45.13 -5.12
C VAL A 754 29.06 45.12 -4.89
N ARG A 755 29.82 44.41 -5.73
CA ARG A 755 31.30 44.40 -5.64
C ARG A 755 31.93 45.77 -5.86
N ALA A 756 31.31 46.60 -6.70
CA ALA A 756 31.74 47.98 -6.96
C ALA A 756 31.30 48.98 -5.88
N GLY A 757 30.60 48.53 -4.82
CA GLY A 757 30.12 49.38 -3.74
C GLY A 757 28.96 50.31 -4.12
N LYS A 758 28.34 50.12 -5.29
CA LYS A 758 27.19 50.91 -5.73
C LYS A 758 25.92 50.52 -4.97
N LEU A 759 25.75 49.22 -4.73
CA LEU A 759 24.61 48.65 -4.02
C LEU A 759 25.10 47.85 -2.81
N ALA A 760 24.35 47.88 -1.70
CA ALA A 760 24.67 47.05 -0.54
C ALA A 760 24.54 45.55 -0.88
N PRO A 761 25.25 44.66 -0.16
CA PRO A 761 25.02 43.22 -0.27
C PRO A 761 23.56 42.86 -0.02
N VAL A 762 23.05 41.85 -0.73
CA VAL A 762 21.67 41.36 -0.56
C VAL A 762 21.44 41.01 0.92
N PRO A 763 20.45 41.63 1.58
CA PRO A 763 20.17 41.36 2.97
C PRO A 763 19.54 39.99 3.17
N GLN A 764 19.72 39.42 4.36
CA GLN A 764 19.09 38.14 4.72
C GLN A 764 17.65 38.32 5.23
N SER A 765 17.36 39.48 5.83
CA SER A 765 16.03 39.86 6.31
C SER A 765 15.14 40.22 5.12
N LEU A 766 13.94 39.63 5.04
CA LEU A 766 12.99 39.92 3.95
C LEU A 766 12.43 41.35 4.00
N PRO A 767 12.13 41.93 5.19
CA PRO A 767 11.84 43.36 5.28
C PRO A 767 12.97 44.27 4.78
N GLU A 768 14.24 43.92 5.04
CA GLU A 768 15.38 44.67 4.50
C GLU A 768 15.54 44.44 2.98
N PHE A 769 15.14 43.27 2.47
CA PHE A 769 15.20 42.92 1.06
C PHE A 769 14.29 43.81 0.21
N GLU A 770 13.10 44.13 0.71
CA GLU A 770 12.21 45.09 0.06
C GLU A 770 12.85 46.48 -0.02
N ALA A 771 13.41 46.99 1.08
CA ALA A 771 14.11 48.27 1.09
C ALA A 771 15.35 48.27 0.15
N TRP A 772 16.05 47.15 0.05
CA TRP A 772 17.16 46.97 -0.87
C TRP A 772 16.72 47.03 -2.35
N ALA A 773 15.57 46.44 -2.69
CA ALA A 773 15.01 46.51 -4.03
C ALA A 773 14.67 47.96 -4.44
N VAL A 774 14.11 48.76 -3.52
CA VAL A 774 13.85 50.20 -3.73
C VAL A 774 15.15 50.95 -4.06
N GLN A 775 16.24 50.67 -3.34
CA GLN A 775 17.54 51.29 -3.62
C GLN A 775 18.10 50.89 -4.99
N ALA A 776 17.95 49.61 -5.37
CA ALA A 776 18.37 49.14 -6.69
C ALA A 776 17.60 49.84 -7.83
N LEU A 777 16.29 50.07 -7.64
CA LEU A 777 15.46 50.83 -8.59
C LEU A 777 15.90 52.29 -8.69
N ALA A 778 16.13 52.95 -7.55
CA ALA A 778 16.57 54.34 -7.48
C ALA A 778 17.94 54.57 -8.17
N GLN A 779 18.79 53.55 -8.21
CA GLN A 779 20.07 53.58 -8.92
C GLN A 779 19.98 53.13 -10.39
N HIS A 780 18.77 52.89 -10.91
CA HIS A 780 18.52 52.37 -12.25
C HIS A 780 19.23 51.04 -12.53
N LEU A 781 19.43 50.22 -11.51
CA LEU A 781 20.05 48.89 -11.63
C LEU A 781 19.01 47.81 -11.98
N ILE A 782 17.72 48.08 -11.72
CA ILE A 782 16.56 47.24 -12.05
C ILE A 782 15.44 48.12 -12.63
N ASP A 783 14.46 47.51 -13.29
CA ASP A 783 13.23 48.18 -13.75
C ASP A 783 12.03 48.04 -12.78
N GLU A 784 10.90 48.67 -13.09
CA GLU A 784 9.69 48.63 -12.24
C GLU A 784 9.08 47.22 -12.13
N GLU A 785 9.19 46.40 -13.16
CA GLU A 785 8.66 45.03 -13.16
C GLU A 785 9.51 44.12 -12.26
N GLU A 786 10.84 44.21 -12.39
CA GLU A 786 11.81 43.55 -11.52
C GLU A 786 11.65 44.01 -10.07
N HIS A 787 11.45 45.31 -9.83
CA HIS A 787 11.17 45.83 -8.50
C HIS A 787 9.91 45.19 -7.91
N THR A 788 8.81 45.16 -8.66
CA THR A 788 7.55 44.54 -8.21
C THR A 788 7.75 43.07 -7.84
N ARG A 789 8.48 42.32 -8.67
CA ARG A 789 8.78 40.90 -8.40
C ARG A 789 9.62 40.70 -7.14
N LEU A 790 10.60 41.57 -6.88
CA LEU A 790 11.42 41.50 -5.67
C LEU A 790 10.61 41.83 -4.42
N CYS A 791 9.71 42.83 -4.49
CA CYS A 791 8.78 43.16 -3.41
C CYS A 791 7.80 42.01 -3.12
N ASP A 792 7.22 41.41 -4.17
CA ASP A 792 6.35 40.24 -4.03
C ASP A 792 7.07 39.06 -3.39
N TYR A 793 8.31 38.79 -3.81
CA TYR A 793 9.15 37.75 -3.23
C TYR A 793 9.42 38.00 -1.73
N ALA A 794 9.74 39.24 -1.35
CA ALA A 794 9.96 39.59 0.05
C ALA A 794 8.69 39.39 0.89
N ARG A 795 7.56 39.94 0.44
CA ARG A 795 6.26 39.85 1.10
C ARG A 795 5.79 38.41 1.26
N TYR A 796 5.79 37.63 0.19
CA TYR A 796 5.37 36.23 0.25
C TYR A 796 6.35 35.38 1.07
N GLY A 797 7.65 35.66 0.97
CA GLY A 797 8.67 34.96 1.74
C GLY A 797 8.49 35.15 3.24
N GLU A 798 8.05 36.34 3.67
CA GLU A 798 7.82 36.64 5.09
C GLU A 798 6.73 35.74 5.66
N HIS A 799 5.60 35.62 4.97
CA HIS A 799 4.55 34.66 5.33
C HIS A 799 5.03 33.20 5.26
N ALA A 800 5.82 32.84 4.25
CA ALA A 800 6.34 31.48 4.12
C ALA A 800 7.21 31.06 5.32
N VAL A 801 8.00 31.99 5.88
CA VAL A 801 8.86 31.72 7.04
C VAL A 801 8.23 32.09 8.39
N ALA A 802 7.07 32.75 8.39
CA ALA A 802 6.36 33.17 9.60
C ALA A 802 6.06 31.99 10.52
N VAL A 803 6.07 32.24 11.82
CA VAL A 803 5.69 31.30 12.87
C VAL A 803 4.55 31.94 13.64
N ASP A 804 3.46 31.20 13.82
CA ASP A 804 2.29 31.70 14.53
C ASP A 804 2.57 31.89 16.02
N ASP A 805 2.01 32.96 16.58
CA ASP A 805 1.94 33.24 18.00
C ASP A 805 0.49 33.42 18.46
N PHE A 806 0.26 33.30 19.76
CA PHE A 806 -1.07 33.33 20.35
C PHE A 806 -1.07 34.07 21.68
N PRO A 807 -2.23 34.60 22.12
CA PRO A 807 -2.43 35.02 23.50
C PRO A 807 -2.15 33.87 24.50
N PRO A 808 -1.98 34.16 25.81
CA PRO A 808 -1.64 33.15 26.81
C PRO A 808 -2.58 31.94 26.90
N ASP A 809 -3.84 32.08 26.46
CA ASP A 809 -4.84 31.01 26.43
C ASP A 809 -4.93 30.27 25.08
N PHE A 810 -4.04 30.57 24.13
CA PHE A 810 -4.03 29.99 22.78
C PHE A 810 -5.35 30.17 22.00
N ASN A 811 -6.08 31.26 22.26
CA ASN A 811 -7.42 31.54 21.69
C ASN A 811 -8.52 30.52 22.06
N LEU A 812 -8.29 29.66 23.05
CA LEU A 812 -9.22 28.57 23.41
C LEU A 812 -10.63 29.08 23.74
N LEU A 813 -10.75 30.19 24.47
CA LEU A 813 -12.06 30.73 24.84
C LEU A 813 -12.82 31.28 23.63
N ALA A 814 -12.13 32.02 22.76
CA ALA A 814 -12.71 32.60 21.56
C ALA A 814 -13.19 31.51 20.58
N ASP A 815 -12.37 30.47 20.38
CA ASP A 815 -12.70 29.35 19.51
C ASP A 815 -13.91 28.55 20.04
N LEU A 816 -13.98 28.35 21.36
CA LEU A 816 -15.13 27.70 22.00
C LEU A 816 -16.43 28.50 21.81
N GLN A 817 -16.37 29.83 21.97
CA GLN A 817 -17.52 30.71 21.75
C GLN A 817 -17.96 30.70 20.28
N ARG A 818 -17.01 30.74 19.34
CA ARG A 818 -17.27 30.64 17.89
C ARG A 818 -18.00 29.35 17.54
N ARG A 819 -17.48 28.22 18.04
CA ARG A 819 -18.11 26.90 17.85
C ARG A 819 -19.52 26.86 18.44
N LYS A 820 -19.70 27.34 19.67
CA LYS A 820 -21.00 27.35 20.35
C LYS A 820 -22.04 28.13 19.54
N ALA A 821 -21.70 29.35 19.12
CA ALA A 821 -22.61 30.20 18.36
C ALA A 821 -23.03 29.56 17.03
N ALA A 822 -22.09 28.93 16.31
CA ALA A 822 -22.37 28.24 15.06
C ALA A 822 -23.33 27.05 15.25
N LEU A 823 -23.13 26.25 16.31
CA LEU A 823 -24.00 25.11 16.61
C LEU A 823 -25.40 25.54 17.06
N GLU A 824 -25.52 26.62 17.84
CA GLU A 824 -26.82 27.19 18.23
C GLU A 824 -27.60 27.71 17.02
N ALA A 825 -26.92 28.35 16.06
CA ALA A 825 -27.54 28.82 14.82
C ALA A 825 -28.12 27.66 13.98
N LEU A 826 -27.41 26.54 13.89
CA LEU A 826 -27.89 25.34 13.18
C LEU A 826 -29.10 24.71 13.86
N GLN A 827 -29.05 24.57 15.20
CA GLN A 827 -30.19 24.06 15.97
C GLN A 827 -31.42 24.97 15.87
N ALA A 828 -31.22 26.27 15.66
CA ALA A 828 -32.32 27.20 15.41
C ALA A 828 -32.88 27.03 13.98
N ALA A 829 -32.02 26.82 12.97
CA ALA A 829 -32.45 26.57 11.59
C ALA A 829 -33.26 25.27 11.45
N ASP A 830 -32.79 24.17 12.08
CA ASP A 830 -33.49 22.88 12.06
C ASP A 830 -34.88 22.96 12.73
N ARG A 831 -35.02 23.80 13.76
CA ARG A 831 -36.32 24.04 14.44
C ARG A 831 -37.31 24.88 13.64
N HIS A 832 -36.86 25.64 12.65
CA HIS A 832 -37.75 26.39 11.74
C HIS A 832 -38.10 25.58 10.48
N ALA A 833 -37.33 24.54 10.16
CA ALA A 833 -37.57 23.64 9.02
C ALA A 833 -38.45 22.43 9.38
N ALA A 834 -38.52 22.06 10.65
CA ALA A 834 -39.44 21.06 11.22
C ALA A 834 -40.74 21.72 11.68
#